data_AF-A0A7S0MES3-F1
#
_entry.id   AF-A0A7S0MES3-F1
#
_cell.length_a   1.000
_cell.length_b   1.000
_cell.length_c   1.000
_cell.angle_alpha   90.00
_cell.angle_beta   90.00
_cell.angle_gamma   90.00
#
_symmetry.space_group_name_H-M   'P 1'
#
loop_
_entity.id
_entity.type
_entity.pdbx_description
1 polymer ?
#
loop_
_entity_poly.entity_id
_entity_poly.type
_entity_poly.pdbx_seq_one_letter_code
_entity_poly.pdbx_strand_id
1 'polypeptide(L)'
;ERLENSLFRYFVDKIDRKNNILKNENFNLKVLEVAFNSVTIGIEKLISSGNIYSDFKGELSQLSGLSISIERLNFGRFISYFRSVHRGKFLSEIKGTSGRKLFPQSWGFMCPVHTPDGALCGILNHLSCSVVISLCNPIEKIYFRKLLIRNGLDILHVTKNLGSNVIMLDGKIFGFATDFYLRWLVDKLRSEKVSRIGIIPVGTEIIYISSANSKSTLPGCLCFSEEGRPLRPIFWNKYYQYNKQFFLKKDKQFKYNSDQELEMIGSSEQSLLNILNLETKNEEKIENSFWTHSEIDTGNILSIIAAMTPFSDLNQSPRNMYQCQMSKQSVGTPFYTFWRRDDVKSYFLLTPQVPICRNKIVQDGLHLDAFPNGINAVVAILSYTGFDMEDAMIINKSSIERGFSMSSITTFSKFEIKNFLTENKENIQNTFDLKDGLPDKQDHISRGDSLFIDKKANTTNKKREFSICYNGQEKTVVEKIKLISNQNEKKNSLKYSVKLRSRRRPIIGDKFASRHGQKGVLSLDYPVSDLPFSELGVVPDIIFNPHGFPSRMTIGLILESLAGKSGSLNGVFYDSSSFRLAKKYLGTYHFGEKLRESGFQYYGNEILYSGYNGEPFRVEIYTGIVQYQRLKHMVTDKFQVSEIGPRNIMTRQPIKGRKTGGAIRFGEMERDALLGHGSAFLLHDRLQLSSDLHSVKINIKTGSILDLKSKNKINSNDQILFPTHKTMFLPYVTRFLITELSVMNIKSILFQNEN
;
A
#
# COMPACT_ATOMS: atom_id res chain seq x y z
N GLU A 1 12.58 17.01 -22.89
CA GLU A 1 13.17 18.12 -23.68
C GLU A 1 14.54 18.61 -23.22
N ARG A 2 14.72 19.36 -22.10
CA ARG A 2 16.07 19.85 -21.71
C ARG A 2 17.07 18.74 -21.32
N LEU A 3 16.58 17.69 -20.67
CA LEU A 3 17.37 16.49 -20.32
C LEU A 3 17.73 15.65 -21.56
N GLU A 4 16.84 15.57 -22.54
CA GLU A 4 17.11 14.90 -23.82
C GLU A 4 18.15 15.67 -24.63
N ASN A 5 18.07 17.00 -24.67
CA ASN A 5 19.04 17.85 -25.36
C ASN A 5 20.42 17.86 -24.70
N SER A 6 20.50 17.75 -23.37
CA SER A 6 21.79 17.67 -22.66
C SER A 6 22.44 16.30 -22.79
N LEU A 7 21.65 15.22 -22.73
CA LEU A 7 22.14 13.86 -22.99
C LEU A 7 22.57 13.70 -24.44
N PHE A 8 21.79 14.20 -25.40
CA PHE A 8 22.13 14.18 -26.81
C PHE A 8 23.46 14.90 -27.07
N ARG A 9 23.64 16.12 -26.54
CA ARG A 9 24.91 16.86 -26.65
C ARG A 9 26.07 16.14 -25.97
N TYR A 10 25.86 15.57 -24.78
CA TYR A 10 26.89 14.81 -24.08
C TYR A 10 27.33 13.57 -24.88
N PHE A 11 26.39 12.86 -25.51
CA PHE A 11 26.71 11.71 -26.36
C PHE A 11 27.37 12.12 -27.67
N VAL A 12 26.93 13.21 -28.32
CA VAL A 12 27.59 13.78 -29.50
C VAL A 12 29.03 14.19 -29.17
N ASP A 13 29.26 14.92 -28.08
CA ASP A 13 30.62 15.31 -27.64
C ASP A 13 31.53 14.11 -27.34
N LYS A 14 30.96 13.02 -26.79
CA LYS A 14 31.72 11.80 -26.47
C LYS A 14 31.99 10.94 -27.69
N ILE A 15 31.12 11.00 -28.70
CA ILE A 15 31.30 10.40 -30.03
C ILE A 15 32.37 11.19 -30.78
N ASP A 16 32.31 12.52 -30.78
CA ASP A 16 33.31 13.40 -31.43
C ASP A 16 34.71 13.24 -30.84
N ARG A 17 34.83 13.08 -29.50
CA ARG A 17 36.13 12.82 -28.84
C ARG A 17 36.75 11.46 -29.18
N LYS A 18 35.96 10.48 -29.60
CA LYS A 18 36.45 9.16 -30.05
C LYS A 18 36.64 9.07 -31.57
N ASN A 19 35.98 9.94 -32.34
CA ASN A 19 35.91 9.90 -33.81
C ASN A 19 36.93 10.78 -34.54
N ASN A 20 38.07 11.13 -33.93
CA ASN A 20 39.22 11.60 -34.70
C ASN A 20 39.81 10.50 -35.62
N ILE A 21 39.22 9.31 -35.65
CA ILE A 21 39.57 8.22 -36.55
C ILE A 21 38.27 7.71 -37.20
N LEU A 22 38.13 7.98 -38.51
CA LEU A 22 37.13 7.48 -39.48
C LEU A 22 35.86 8.33 -39.72
N LYS A 23 35.93 9.15 -40.78
CA LYS A 23 34.80 9.72 -41.52
C LYS A 23 34.03 8.62 -42.26
N ASN A 24 33.07 7.98 -41.60
CA ASN A 24 32.06 7.14 -42.26
C ASN A 24 30.70 7.38 -41.59
N GLU A 25 29.79 8.09 -42.26
CA GLU A 25 28.47 8.45 -41.72
C GLU A 25 27.62 7.24 -41.31
N ASN A 26 27.77 6.11 -42.01
CA ASN A 26 27.10 4.85 -41.69
C ASN A 26 27.60 4.17 -40.39
N PHE A 27 28.84 4.45 -39.98
CA PHE A 27 29.39 3.92 -38.73
C PHE A 27 28.83 4.71 -37.53
N ASN A 28 28.67 6.02 -37.68
CA ASN A 28 28.11 6.89 -36.64
C ASN A 28 26.65 6.55 -36.32
N LEU A 29 25.83 6.21 -37.32
CA LEU A 29 24.44 5.79 -37.10
C LEU A 29 24.33 4.47 -36.34
N LYS A 30 25.17 3.47 -36.66
CA LYS A 30 25.19 2.20 -35.92
C LYS A 30 25.67 2.36 -34.48
N VAL A 31 26.65 3.23 -34.25
CA VAL A 31 27.14 3.54 -32.90
C VAL A 31 26.07 4.27 -32.08
N LEU A 32 25.35 5.22 -32.70
CA LEU A 32 24.21 5.89 -32.07
C LEU A 32 23.07 4.91 -31.76
N GLU A 33 22.71 4.02 -32.68
CA GLU A 33 21.68 3.00 -32.47
C GLU A 33 22.04 2.05 -31.31
N VAL A 34 23.30 1.61 -31.22
CA VAL A 34 23.81 0.81 -30.09
C VAL A 34 23.77 1.61 -28.78
N ALA A 35 24.15 2.88 -28.81
CA ALA A 35 24.10 3.75 -27.64
C ALA A 35 22.66 3.96 -27.15
N PHE A 36 21.72 4.28 -28.04
CA PHE A 36 20.30 4.44 -27.70
C PHE A 36 19.72 3.14 -27.16
N ASN A 37 19.97 1.99 -27.81
CA ASN A 37 19.53 0.69 -27.32
C ASN A 37 20.07 0.40 -25.92
N SER A 38 21.33 0.74 -25.62
CA SER A 38 21.89 0.57 -24.28
C SER A 38 21.19 1.43 -23.23
N VAL A 39 20.82 2.68 -23.58
CA VAL A 39 20.08 3.59 -22.71
C VAL A 39 18.66 3.09 -22.49
N THR A 40 17.98 2.67 -23.55
CA THR A 40 16.62 2.10 -23.47
C THR A 40 16.59 0.87 -22.59
N ILE A 41 17.52 -0.08 -22.79
CA ILE A 41 17.66 -1.28 -21.93
C ILE A 41 17.99 -0.87 -20.49
N GLY A 42 18.84 0.15 -20.30
CA GLY A 42 19.17 0.68 -18.98
C GLY A 42 17.94 1.22 -18.24
N ILE A 43 17.12 2.03 -18.92
CA ILE A 43 15.88 2.58 -18.37
C ILE A 43 14.85 1.47 -18.11
N GLU A 44 14.69 0.52 -19.03
CA GLU A 44 13.79 -0.63 -18.84
C GLU A 44 14.20 -1.47 -17.63
N LYS A 45 15.51 -1.73 -17.45
CA LYS A 45 16.04 -2.41 -16.27
C LYS A 45 15.81 -1.60 -15.00
N LEU A 46 15.98 -0.29 -15.03
CA LEU A 46 15.72 0.58 -13.88
C LEU A 46 14.24 0.57 -13.47
N ILE A 47 13.32 0.66 -14.44
CA ILE A 47 11.88 0.62 -14.15
C ILE A 47 11.45 -0.78 -13.68
N SER A 48 11.95 -1.84 -14.30
CA SER A 48 11.55 -3.22 -13.97
C SER A 48 12.14 -3.73 -12.65
N SER A 49 13.41 -3.45 -12.38
CA SER A 49 14.10 -3.93 -11.17
C SER A 49 14.15 -2.92 -10.03
N GLY A 50 13.97 -1.63 -10.33
CA GLY A 50 14.11 -0.54 -9.36
C GLY A 50 15.54 -0.26 -8.94
N ASN A 51 16.53 -0.82 -9.65
CA ASN A 51 17.94 -0.70 -9.32
C ASN A 51 18.66 0.21 -10.32
N ILE A 52 19.49 1.12 -9.79
CA ILE A 52 20.44 1.90 -10.57
C ILE A 52 21.77 1.15 -10.61
N TYR A 53 22.27 0.90 -11.81
CA TYR A 53 23.54 0.18 -12.05
C TYR A 53 24.75 1.10 -12.28
N SER A 54 24.55 2.42 -12.30
CA SER A 54 25.61 3.41 -12.44
C SER A 54 26.15 3.87 -11.09
N ASP A 55 27.42 4.29 -11.07
CA ASP A 55 28.11 4.78 -9.88
C ASP A 55 27.62 6.20 -9.49
N PHE A 56 26.47 6.31 -8.83
CA PHE A 56 26.02 7.51 -8.13
C PHE A 56 26.37 7.48 -6.63
N LYS A 57 27.56 6.95 -6.31
CA LYS A 57 28.05 6.83 -4.93
C LYS A 57 28.40 8.23 -4.40
N GLY A 58 27.41 8.90 -3.80
CA GLY A 58 27.58 10.22 -3.18
C GLY A 58 26.32 11.08 -3.22
N GLU A 59 25.49 10.97 -4.26
CA GLU A 59 24.27 11.78 -4.42
C GLU A 59 23.04 11.13 -3.77
N LEU A 60 22.91 9.80 -3.91
CA LEU A 60 21.80 9.03 -3.37
C LEU A 60 22.31 8.03 -2.32
N SER A 61 21.61 7.94 -1.19
CA SER A 61 21.91 6.98 -0.13
C SER A 61 21.46 5.55 -0.46
N GLN A 62 20.57 5.39 -1.45
CA GLN A 62 20.06 4.10 -1.90
C GLN A 62 20.08 4.00 -3.43
N LEU A 63 20.51 2.85 -3.94
CA LEU A 63 20.53 2.53 -5.37
C LEU A 63 19.49 1.47 -5.77
N SER A 64 18.78 0.89 -4.79
CA SER A 64 17.79 -0.17 -5.00
C SER A 64 16.42 0.21 -4.46
N GLY A 65 15.37 -0.39 -5.00
CA GLY A 65 13.99 -0.20 -4.55
C GLY A 65 13.39 1.16 -4.93
N LEU A 66 13.83 1.76 -6.04
CA LEU A 66 13.33 3.04 -6.52
C LEU A 66 12.03 2.93 -7.32
N SER A 67 11.80 1.77 -7.94
CA SER A 67 10.52 1.45 -8.59
C SER A 67 9.76 0.40 -7.77
N ILE A 68 8.44 0.53 -7.74
CA ILE A 68 7.52 -0.37 -7.04
C ILE A 68 6.40 -0.75 -7.98
N SER A 69 5.96 -2.01 -7.93
CA SER A 69 4.77 -2.45 -8.66
C SER A 69 3.51 -1.86 -8.04
N ILE A 70 2.73 -1.16 -8.86
CA ILE A 70 1.48 -0.53 -8.44
C ILE A 70 0.39 -1.59 -8.35
N GLU A 71 0.00 -1.95 -7.12
CA GLU A 71 -1.10 -2.86 -6.87
C GLU A 71 -2.47 -2.18 -7.06
N ARG A 72 -3.36 -2.82 -7.82
CA ARG A 72 -4.72 -2.33 -8.08
C ARG A 72 -5.76 -3.20 -7.38
N LEU A 73 -5.69 -3.23 -6.05
CA LEU A 73 -6.67 -3.93 -5.21
C LEU A 73 -7.99 -3.17 -5.15
N ASN A 74 -7.88 -1.87 -4.91
CA ASN A 74 -8.97 -0.90 -4.92
C ASN A 74 -8.41 0.46 -5.34
N PHE A 75 -9.28 1.45 -5.55
CA PHE A 75 -8.86 2.77 -5.99
C PHE A 75 -8.07 3.53 -4.90
N GLY A 76 -8.42 3.36 -3.63
CA GLY A 76 -7.69 3.95 -2.49
C GLY A 76 -6.21 3.51 -2.44
N ARG A 77 -5.93 2.23 -2.63
CA ARG A 77 -4.58 1.66 -2.72
C ARG A 77 -3.84 2.22 -3.92
N PHE A 78 -4.50 2.30 -5.08
CA PHE A 78 -3.92 2.87 -6.30
C PHE A 78 -3.49 4.33 -6.10
N ILE A 79 -4.37 5.20 -5.60
CA ILE A 79 -4.04 6.61 -5.37
C ILE A 79 -2.99 6.82 -4.28
N SER A 80 -2.93 5.91 -3.30
CA SER A 80 -1.94 5.97 -2.21
C SER A 80 -0.50 5.91 -2.71
N TYR A 81 -0.21 5.16 -3.77
CA TYR A 81 1.15 5.05 -4.32
C TYR A 81 1.66 6.41 -4.82
N PHE A 82 0.83 7.18 -5.51
CA PHE A 82 1.21 8.48 -6.06
C PHE A 82 1.36 9.58 -5.00
N ARG A 83 0.83 9.37 -3.80
CA ARG A 83 0.98 10.28 -2.66
C ARG A 83 1.99 9.79 -1.63
N SER A 84 2.57 8.60 -1.83
CA SER A 84 3.51 8.02 -0.89
C SER A 84 4.91 8.63 -1.02
N VAL A 85 5.54 8.90 0.11
CA VAL A 85 6.89 9.43 0.22
C VAL A 85 7.66 8.51 1.15
N HIS A 86 8.76 7.95 0.65
CA HIS A 86 9.64 7.07 1.40
C HIS A 86 10.91 7.81 1.77
N ARG A 87 11.27 7.82 3.07
CA ARG A 87 12.48 8.53 3.55
C ARG A 87 13.80 7.86 3.16
N GLY A 88 13.77 6.61 2.68
CA GLY A 88 14.93 5.85 2.22
C GLY A 88 15.18 4.58 3.02
N LYS A 89 15.71 3.54 2.36
CA LYS A 89 15.98 2.22 2.97
C LYS A 89 17.04 2.29 4.06
N PHE A 90 18.01 3.19 3.92
CA PHE A 90 19.04 3.45 4.93
C PHE A 90 18.44 3.71 6.33
N LEU A 91 17.37 4.49 6.41
CA LEU A 91 16.69 4.78 7.68
C LEU A 91 15.91 3.60 8.25
N SER A 92 15.61 2.57 7.43
CA SER A 92 14.95 1.35 7.91
C SER A 92 15.91 0.41 8.64
N GLU A 93 17.20 0.46 8.29
CA GLU A 93 18.27 -0.33 8.93
C GLU A 93 18.74 0.30 10.25
N ILE A 94 18.63 1.63 10.35
CA ILE A 94 18.94 2.37 11.59
C ILE A 94 17.89 2.07 12.67
N LYS A 95 18.37 1.63 13.84
CA LYS A 95 17.53 1.35 15.02
C LYS A 95 16.99 2.61 15.73
N GLY A 96 17.55 3.78 15.42
CA GLY A 96 17.13 5.06 15.99
C GLY A 96 15.70 5.47 15.60
N THR A 97 14.97 6.10 16.53
CA THR A 97 13.57 6.52 16.31
C THR A 97 13.44 7.95 15.78
N SER A 98 14.51 8.75 15.79
CA SER A 98 14.48 10.15 15.35
C SER A 98 13.94 10.32 13.93
N GLY A 99 14.40 9.48 13.00
CA GLY A 99 13.94 9.44 11.61
C GLY A 99 12.52 8.89 11.41
N ARG A 100 11.83 8.47 12.48
CA ARG A 100 10.45 7.93 12.45
C ARG A 100 9.43 8.84 13.13
N LYS A 101 9.89 9.83 13.90
CA LYS A 101 9.01 10.76 14.61
C LYS A 101 8.28 11.68 13.62
N LEU A 102 7.05 12.03 14.00
CA LEU A 102 6.27 13.10 13.38
C LEU A 102 6.72 14.44 13.96
N PHE A 103 6.95 15.42 13.10
CA PHE A 103 7.40 16.76 13.50
C PHE A 103 6.32 17.81 13.22
N PRO A 104 6.20 18.88 14.04
CA PRO A 104 5.23 19.94 13.79
C PRO A 104 5.37 20.62 12.41
N GLN A 105 6.59 20.69 11.89
CA GLN A 105 6.90 21.21 10.55
C GLN A 105 6.19 20.44 9.41
N SER A 106 5.78 19.19 9.68
CA SER A 106 5.06 18.36 8.71
C SER A 106 3.56 18.67 8.62
N TRP A 107 3.04 19.55 9.49
CA TRP A 107 1.64 19.97 9.49
C TRP A 107 1.20 20.49 8.12
N GLY A 108 0.10 19.97 7.59
CA GLY A 108 -0.41 20.34 6.27
C GLY A 108 0.39 19.77 5.09
N PHE A 109 1.58 19.19 5.31
CA PHE A 109 2.41 18.60 4.25
C PHE A 109 2.31 17.07 4.22
N MET A 110 2.59 16.44 5.36
CA MET A 110 2.50 15.00 5.54
C MET A 110 1.32 14.67 6.43
N CYS A 111 0.58 13.64 6.07
CA CYS A 111 -0.52 13.20 6.89
C CYS A 111 0.01 12.59 8.20
N PRO A 112 -0.50 13.04 9.37
CA PRO A 112 -0.05 12.52 10.67
C PRO A 112 -0.54 11.09 10.95
N VAL A 113 -1.58 10.64 10.23
CA VAL A 113 -2.25 9.35 10.46
C VAL A 113 -1.78 8.28 9.46
N HIS A 114 -1.56 8.66 8.21
CA HIS A 114 -1.39 7.70 7.11
C HIS A 114 0.06 7.20 6.98
N THR A 115 0.44 6.33 7.90
CA THR A 115 1.69 5.55 7.89
C THR A 115 1.35 4.06 8.09
N PRO A 116 2.09 3.11 7.48
CA PRO A 116 1.97 1.70 7.86
C PRO A 116 2.50 1.49 9.29
N ASP A 117 2.15 0.35 9.86
CA ASP A 117 2.62 -0.16 11.15
C ASP A 117 3.80 -1.09 10.92
N GLY A 118 4.43 -1.52 12.00
CA GLY A 118 5.62 -2.36 11.96
C GLY A 118 6.87 -1.62 11.45
N ALA A 119 7.70 -2.31 10.68
CA ALA A 119 9.05 -1.84 10.34
C ALA A 119 9.10 -0.56 9.50
N LEU A 120 8.03 -0.25 8.74
CA LEU A 120 7.96 0.94 7.88
C LEU A 120 7.30 2.16 8.57
N CYS A 121 6.89 2.01 9.83
CA CYS A 121 6.25 3.09 10.58
C CYS A 121 7.14 4.33 10.67
N GLY A 122 6.60 5.47 10.22
CA GLY A 122 7.27 6.77 10.18
C GLY A 122 8.27 6.97 9.03
N ILE A 123 8.58 5.91 8.26
CA ILE A 123 9.48 5.95 7.09
C ILE A 123 8.69 6.12 5.80
N LEU A 124 7.61 5.35 5.65
CA LEU A 124 6.68 5.47 4.53
C LEU A 124 5.49 6.32 4.96
N ASN A 125 5.50 7.59 4.57
CA ASN A 125 4.44 8.53 4.90
C ASN A 125 3.70 8.93 3.62
N HIS A 126 2.56 9.61 3.76
CA HIS A 126 1.79 10.08 2.61
C HIS A 126 1.58 11.58 2.70
N LEU A 127 1.60 12.26 1.55
CA LEU A 127 1.26 13.66 1.45
C LEU A 127 -0.19 13.91 1.86
N SER A 128 -0.46 15.07 2.44
CA SER A 128 -1.81 15.55 2.73
C SER A 128 -2.62 15.77 1.43
N CYS A 129 -3.92 16.05 1.51
CA CYS A 129 -4.75 16.19 0.30
C CYS A 129 -4.41 17.43 -0.54
N SER A 130 -4.07 18.56 0.11
CA SER A 130 -3.90 19.86 -0.55
C SER A 130 -2.50 20.11 -1.13
N VAL A 131 -1.52 19.27 -0.79
CA VAL A 131 -0.13 19.51 -1.20
C VAL A 131 0.08 19.30 -2.69
N VAL A 132 0.75 20.26 -3.30
CA VAL A 132 1.23 20.26 -4.67
C VAL A 132 2.75 20.28 -4.67
N ILE A 133 3.39 19.58 -5.60
CA ILE A 133 4.83 19.63 -5.78
C ILE A 133 5.13 20.71 -6.82
N SER A 134 6.06 21.62 -6.52
CA SER A 134 6.45 22.71 -7.42
C SER A 134 6.96 22.14 -8.76
N LEU A 135 6.34 22.59 -9.85
CA LEU A 135 6.74 22.30 -11.23
C LEU A 135 7.67 23.40 -11.75
N CYS A 136 8.58 23.04 -12.65
CA CYS A 136 9.63 23.88 -13.25
C CYS A 136 9.16 25.29 -13.61
N ASN A 137 9.52 26.31 -12.82
CA ASN A 137 9.48 27.72 -13.19
C ASN A 137 10.49 28.52 -12.33
N PRO A 138 11.80 28.28 -12.48
CA PRO A 138 12.81 29.03 -11.74
C PRO A 138 12.79 30.49 -12.17
N ILE A 139 12.92 31.41 -11.21
CA ILE A 139 13.08 32.82 -11.52
C ILE A 139 14.44 33.02 -12.18
N GLU A 140 14.48 33.65 -13.36
CA GLU A 140 15.78 34.02 -13.91
C GLU A 140 16.47 35.05 -13.02
N LYS A 141 17.71 34.74 -12.65
CA LYS A 141 18.55 35.54 -11.75
C LYS A 141 18.69 37.01 -12.21
N ILE A 142 18.60 37.27 -13.51
CA ILE A 142 18.65 38.61 -14.10
C ILE A 142 17.39 39.39 -13.76
N TYR A 143 16.21 38.80 -13.94
CA TYR A 143 14.94 39.47 -13.62
C TYR A 143 14.77 39.69 -12.13
N PHE A 144 15.22 38.74 -11.29
CA PHE A 144 15.23 38.95 -9.85
C PHE A 144 16.14 40.13 -9.46
N ARG A 145 17.35 40.22 -10.04
CA ARG A 145 18.25 41.35 -9.80
C ARG A 145 17.63 42.69 -10.24
N LYS A 146 16.97 42.73 -11.39
CA LYS A 146 16.25 43.93 -11.87
C LYS A 146 15.12 44.33 -10.93
N LEU A 147 14.38 43.36 -10.38
CA LEU A 147 13.31 43.60 -9.40
C LEU A 147 13.88 44.22 -8.12
N LEU A 148 15.01 43.68 -7.63
CA LEU A 148 15.71 44.21 -6.47
C LEU A 148 16.14 45.67 -6.70
N ILE A 149 16.79 45.95 -7.83
CA ILE A 149 17.22 47.29 -8.26
C ILE A 149 16.02 48.26 -8.28
N ARG A 150 14.93 47.88 -8.97
CA ARG A 150 13.69 48.69 -9.06
C ARG A 150 13.11 49.07 -7.71
N ASN A 151 13.27 48.21 -6.71
CA ASN A 151 12.73 48.39 -5.36
C ASN A 151 13.71 49.07 -4.39
N GLY A 152 14.82 49.63 -4.88
CA GLY A 152 15.74 50.46 -4.09
C GLY A 152 17.01 49.75 -3.61
N LEU A 153 17.37 48.59 -4.17
CA LEU A 153 18.64 47.88 -3.86
C LEU A 153 19.84 48.34 -4.70
N ASP A 154 19.80 49.52 -5.32
CA ASP A 154 20.94 50.09 -6.06
C ASP A 154 22.19 50.32 -5.19
N ILE A 155 22.01 50.35 -3.86
CA ILE A 155 23.08 50.47 -2.87
C ILE A 155 23.15 49.18 -2.06
N LEU A 156 23.76 48.14 -2.65
CA LEU A 156 24.14 46.94 -1.91
C LEU A 156 25.64 46.98 -1.65
N HIS A 157 26.01 46.96 -0.36
CA HIS A 157 27.36 46.60 0.02
C HIS A 157 27.60 45.16 -0.46
N VAL A 158 28.56 44.97 -1.37
CA VAL A 158 29.08 43.64 -1.72
C VAL A 158 29.68 42.97 -0.46
N THR A 159 30.03 43.79 0.53
CA THR A 159 30.57 43.43 1.83
C THR A 159 29.50 43.42 2.92
N LYS A 160 29.58 42.46 3.85
CA LYS A 160 28.68 42.37 5.00
C LYS A 160 28.97 43.51 5.99
N ASN A 161 28.06 44.46 6.14
CA ASN A 161 28.12 45.45 7.22
C ASN A 161 27.58 44.86 8.53
N LEU A 162 28.03 45.39 9.67
CA LEU A 162 27.46 45.07 10.99
C LEU A 162 25.95 45.38 10.99
N GLY A 163 25.14 44.38 11.33
CA GLY A 163 23.67 44.51 11.34
C GLY A 163 22.97 44.29 9.99
N SER A 164 23.71 43.95 8.92
CA SER A 164 23.13 43.60 7.62
C SER A 164 22.93 42.09 7.45
N ASN A 165 21.78 41.73 6.89
CA ASN A 165 21.29 40.36 6.71
C ASN A 165 21.28 40.00 5.21
N VAL A 166 21.40 38.70 4.91
CA VAL A 166 21.60 38.20 3.53
C VAL A 166 20.30 38.17 2.72
N ILE A 167 20.37 38.55 1.45
CA ILE A 167 19.34 38.26 0.42
C ILE A 167 19.87 37.16 -0.50
N MET A 168 19.17 36.03 -0.56
CA MET A 168 19.55 34.85 -1.34
C MET A 168 18.41 34.37 -2.23
N LEU A 169 18.74 33.95 -3.45
CA LEU A 169 17.83 33.21 -4.34
C LEU A 169 18.54 31.93 -4.81
N ASP A 170 17.93 30.77 -4.54
CA ASP A 170 18.41 29.44 -4.98
C ASP A 170 19.92 29.23 -4.69
N GLY A 171 20.32 29.48 -3.44
CA GLY A 171 21.70 29.35 -2.96
C GLY A 171 22.67 30.45 -3.40
N LYS A 172 22.27 31.37 -4.29
CA LYS A 172 23.10 32.49 -4.74
C LYS A 172 22.81 33.76 -3.94
N ILE A 173 23.85 34.37 -3.37
CA ILE A 173 23.75 35.64 -2.65
C ILE A 173 23.65 36.80 -3.66
N PHE A 174 22.66 37.67 -3.45
CA PHE A 174 22.46 38.88 -4.27
C PHE A 174 22.88 40.16 -3.56
N GLY A 175 22.87 40.18 -2.22
CA GLY A 175 23.37 41.30 -1.42
C GLY A 175 22.99 41.22 0.05
N PHE A 176 23.28 42.30 0.79
CA PHE A 176 22.99 42.46 2.21
C PHE A 176 22.13 43.70 2.48
N ALA A 177 21.07 43.55 3.27
CA ALA A 177 20.18 44.65 3.63
C ALA A 177 19.84 44.67 5.14
N THR A 178 19.32 45.79 5.63
CA THR A 178 18.88 45.93 7.02
C THR A 178 17.59 45.16 7.28
N ASP A 179 17.35 44.75 8.53
CA ASP A 179 16.16 43.97 8.90
C ASP A 179 14.84 44.69 8.55
N PHE A 180 14.81 46.02 8.71
CA PHE A 180 13.64 46.85 8.35
C PHE A 180 13.32 46.77 6.85
N TYR A 181 14.34 46.93 5.99
CA TYR A 181 14.16 46.83 4.55
C TYR A 181 13.74 45.42 4.13
N LEU A 182 14.28 44.39 4.77
CA LEU A 182 13.92 43.00 4.48
C LEU A 182 12.45 42.70 4.78
N ARG A 183 11.89 43.23 5.88
CA ARG A 183 10.45 43.07 6.18
C ARG A 183 9.58 43.65 5.08
N TRP A 184 9.86 44.90 4.70
CA TRP A 184 9.15 45.55 3.60
C TRP A 184 9.30 44.79 2.28
N LEU A 185 10.51 44.31 1.97
CA LEU A 185 10.77 43.54 0.76
C LEU A 185 9.95 42.24 0.76
N VAL A 186 9.91 41.49 1.87
CA VAL A 186 9.15 40.24 1.99
C VAL A 186 7.66 40.47 1.77
N ASP A 187 7.08 41.50 2.39
CA ASP A 187 5.68 41.87 2.19
C ASP A 187 5.40 42.24 0.73
N LYS A 188 6.33 42.95 0.10
CA LYS A 188 6.24 43.28 -1.33
C LYS A 188 6.31 42.04 -2.22
N LEU A 189 7.26 41.15 -1.99
CA LEU A 189 7.42 39.90 -2.75
C LEU A 189 6.19 39.00 -2.60
N ARG A 190 5.63 38.87 -1.38
CA ARG A 190 4.37 38.13 -1.15
C ARG A 190 3.20 38.79 -1.85
N SER A 191 3.09 40.12 -1.81
CA SER A 191 2.00 40.82 -2.52
C SER A 191 2.04 40.60 -4.04
N GLU A 192 3.23 40.58 -4.67
CA GLU A 192 3.38 40.28 -6.10
C GLU A 192 3.07 38.81 -6.41
N LYS A 193 3.48 37.89 -5.53
CA LYS A 193 3.19 36.45 -5.63
C LYS A 193 1.69 36.17 -5.58
N VAL A 194 0.98 36.78 -4.63
CA VAL A 194 -0.46 36.54 -4.42
C VAL A 194 -1.31 37.24 -5.49
N SER A 195 -0.98 38.49 -5.83
CA SER A 195 -1.69 39.23 -6.90
C SER A 195 -1.46 38.65 -8.30
N ARG A 196 -0.46 37.77 -8.47
CA ARG A 196 -0.01 37.21 -9.76
C ARG A 196 0.46 38.27 -10.76
N ILE A 197 0.65 39.51 -10.31
CA ILE A 197 1.12 40.63 -11.09
C ILE A 197 2.59 40.84 -10.69
N GLY A 198 3.49 40.13 -11.36
CA GLY A 198 4.91 40.21 -11.03
C GLY A 198 5.77 39.15 -11.70
N ILE A 199 7.06 39.20 -11.38
CA ILE A 199 8.09 38.27 -11.87
C ILE A 199 8.10 36.98 -11.02
N ILE A 200 7.49 37.02 -9.84
CA ILE A 200 7.57 35.97 -8.83
C ILE A 200 6.49 34.92 -9.12
N PRO A 201 6.86 33.66 -9.42
CA PRO A 201 5.89 32.61 -9.64
C PRO A 201 5.21 32.22 -8.32
N VAL A 202 3.98 31.72 -8.42
CA VAL A 202 3.18 31.28 -7.27
C VAL A 202 3.91 30.22 -6.43
N GLY A 203 4.77 29.42 -7.05
CA GLY A 203 5.53 28.35 -6.39
C GLY A 203 6.80 28.79 -5.62
N THR A 204 7.10 30.09 -5.54
CA THR A 204 8.27 30.53 -4.77
C THR A 204 8.00 30.51 -3.27
N GLU A 205 8.95 29.95 -2.53
CA GLU A 205 8.95 30.01 -1.07
C GLU A 205 9.78 31.22 -0.63
N ILE A 206 9.22 32.02 0.28
CA ILE A 206 9.85 33.25 0.75
C ILE A 206 10.05 33.13 2.25
N ILE A 207 11.30 32.92 2.64
CA ILE A 207 11.68 32.73 4.04
C ILE A 207 12.28 34.01 4.57
N TYR A 208 11.73 34.51 5.67
CA TYR A 208 12.25 35.67 6.38
C TYR A 208 12.64 35.30 7.81
N ILE A 209 13.92 35.41 8.13
CA ILE A 209 14.46 35.17 9.47
C ILE A 209 14.98 36.50 10.00
N SER A 210 14.32 37.01 11.04
CA SER A 210 14.75 38.23 11.73
C SER A 210 16.03 37.98 12.54
N SER A 211 16.87 39.01 12.66
CA SER A 211 18.07 39.01 13.49
C SER A 211 17.79 38.72 14.97
N ALA A 212 16.58 39.02 15.48
CA ALA A 212 16.20 38.69 16.86
C ALA A 212 16.09 37.17 17.11
N ASN A 213 15.76 36.40 16.08
CA ASN A 213 15.60 34.94 16.14
C ASN A 213 16.89 34.19 15.72
N SER A 214 18.01 34.90 15.54
CA SER A 214 19.23 34.39 14.89
C SER A 214 20.11 33.47 15.74
N LYS A 215 19.71 33.11 16.97
CA LYS A 215 20.55 32.26 17.84
C LYS A 215 20.79 30.86 17.27
N SER A 216 19.94 30.41 16.34
CA SER A 216 19.99 29.06 15.76
C SER A 216 20.08 29.02 14.22
N THR A 217 19.70 30.09 13.52
CA THR A 217 19.59 30.10 12.05
C THR A 217 20.15 31.39 11.45
N LEU A 218 20.63 31.31 10.20
CA LEU A 218 21.19 32.46 9.48
C LEU A 218 20.09 33.49 9.19
N PRO A 219 20.19 34.74 9.69
CA PRO A 219 19.18 35.76 9.46
C PRO A 219 19.29 36.33 8.03
N GLY A 220 18.13 36.58 7.41
CA GLY A 220 18.06 36.96 6.00
C GLY A 220 16.72 36.71 5.34
N CYS A 221 16.62 37.13 4.09
CA CYS A 221 15.54 36.80 3.16
C CYS A 221 16.05 35.76 2.18
N LEU A 222 15.55 34.53 2.30
CA LEU A 222 15.90 33.40 1.44
C LEU A 222 14.70 33.07 0.54
N CYS A 223 14.87 33.24 -0.76
CA CYS A 223 13.88 32.89 -1.76
C CYS A 223 14.28 31.59 -2.45
N PHE A 224 13.34 30.65 -2.56
CA PHE A 224 13.53 29.42 -3.31
C PHE A 224 12.52 29.33 -4.44
N SER A 225 13.01 29.13 -5.66
CA SER A 225 12.21 28.96 -6.89
C SER A 225 12.44 27.60 -7.56
N GLU A 226 13.37 26.79 -7.04
CA GLU A 226 13.67 25.44 -7.53
C GLU A 226 12.50 24.44 -7.43
N GLU A 227 12.64 23.34 -8.15
CA GLU A 227 11.66 22.28 -8.34
C GLU A 227 11.65 21.26 -7.21
N GLY A 228 10.60 20.44 -7.15
CA GLY A 228 10.55 19.29 -6.22
C GLY A 228 10.19 19.64 -4.77
N ARG A 229 9.92 20.91 -4.48
CA ARG A 229 9.48 21.36 -3.15
C ARG A 229 7.99 21.12 -2.94
N PRO A 230 7.56 20.61 -1.77
CA PRO A 230 6.16 20.49 -1.43
C PRO A 230 5.60 21.87 -1.02
N LEU A 231 4.51 22.26 -1.65
CA LEU A 231 3.80 23.51 -1.40
C LEU A 231 2.36 23.20 -1.01
N ARG A 232 1.76 24.02 -0.14
CA ARG A 232 0.35 23.92 0.22
C ARG A 232 -0.36 25.26 0.11
N PRO A 233 -1.65 25.29 -0.28
CA PRO A 233 -2.44 26.51 -0.34
C PRO A 233 -2.95 26.90 1.05
N ILE A 234 -2.85 28.20 1.38
CA ILE A 234 -3.49 28.83 2.55
C ILE A 234 -4.02 30.21 2.22
N PHE A 235 -4.93 30.74 3.03
CA PHE A 235 -5.42 32.10 2.86
C PHE A 235 -4.44 33.11 3.43
N TRP A 236 -4.16 34.15 2.65
CA TRP A 236 -3.38 35.30 3.08
C TRP A 236 -4.33 36.38 3.65
N ASN A 237 -4.12 36.77 4.90
CA ASN A 237 -4.96 37.76 5.56
C ASN A 237 -4.42 39.17 5.22
N LYS A 238 -5.22 39.98 4.52
CA LYS A 238 -4.89 41.38 4.16
C LYS A 238 -4.81 42.36 5.34
N TYR A 239 -4.78 41.89 6.59
CA TYR A 239 -4.98 42.70 7.80
C TYR A 239 -3.88 43.75 8.09
N TYR A 240 -2.91 43.94 7.20
CA TYR A 240 -2.08 45.15 7.14
C TYR A 240 -2.44 46.04 5.93
N GLN A 241 -3.66 46.58 5.94
CA GLN A 241 -3.99 47.88 5.35
C GLN A 241 -4.61 48.82 6.40
N TYR A 242 -4.06 48.86 7.62
CA TYR A 242 -4.16 50.08 8.45
C TYR A 242 -3.08 51.08 8.02
N ASN A 243 -3.23 51.53 6.77
CA ASN A 243 -2.84 52.82 6.21
C ASN A 243 -3.37 52.82 4.77
N LYS A 244 -4.69 53.02 4.66
CA LYS A 244 -5.32 53.48 3.42
C LYS A 244 -4.71 54.83 3.05
N GLN A 245 -3.59 54.83 2.33
CA GLN A 245 -3.16 56.01 1.57
C GLN A 245 -2.21 55.76 0.39
N PHE A 246 -1.63 54.57 0.18
CA PHE A 246 -0.60 54.42 -0.87
C PHE A 246 -0.96 53.61 -2.13
N PHE A 247 -2.07 52.87 -2.16
CA PHE A 247 -2.51 52.16 -3.37
C PHE A 247 -3.99 52.40 -3.69
N LEU A 248 -4.31 53.65 -4.04
CA LEU A 248 -5.54 54.00 -4.75
C LEU A 248 -5.17 54.60 -6.11
N LYS A 249 -4.80 53.74 -7.06
CA LYS A 249 -5.14 53.99 -8.46
C LYS A 249 -6.10 52.90 -8.92
N LYS A 250 -7.31 53.37 -9.17
CA LYS A 250 -8.48 52.64 -9.65
C LYS A 250 -8.14 51.98 -10.98
N ASP A 251 -8.43 50.69 -11.11
CA ASP A 251 -9.00 50.15 -12.33
C ASP A 251 -10.23 49.31 -11.98
N LYS A 252 -11.38 49.83 -12.41
CA LYS A 252 -12.71 49.25 -12.21
C LYS A 252 -13.00 48.29 -13.36
N GLN A 253 -12.46 47.07 -13.37
CA GLN A 253 -12.90 46.06 -14.35
C GLN A 253 -13.06 44.62 -13.82
N PHE A 254 -12.67 44.31 -12.58
CA PHE A 254 -12.90 42.98 -12.02
C PHE A 254 -13.55 43.05 -10.64
N LYS A 255 -14.86 42.79 -10.58
CA LYS A 255 -15.54 42.41 -9.34
C LYS A 255 -15.18 40.96 -9.04
N TYR A 256 -14.18 40.74 -8.19
CA TYR A 256 -13.97 39.45 -7.54
C TYR A 256 -14.69 39.46 -6.19
N ASN A 257 -15.66 38.56 -6.01
CA ASN A 257 -16.30 38.27 -4.74
C ASN A 257 -15.44 37.28 -3.94
N SER A 258 -14.49 37.78 -3.13
CA SER A 258 -14.04 37.21 -1.85
C SER A 258 -12.81 37.98 -1.36
N ASP A 259 -12.84 38.53 -0.14
CA ASP A 259 -11.77 39.35 0.45
C ASP A 259 -10.47 38.58 0.80
N GLN A 260 -10.38 37.28 0.46
CA GLN A 260 -9.26 36.41 0.81
C GLN A 260 -8.57 35.87 -0.45
N GLU A 261 -7.26 36.08 -0.54
CA GLU A 261 -6.43 35.60 -1.66
C GLU A 261 -5.61 34.38 -1.20
N LEU A 262 -5.37 33.43 -2.11
CA LEU A 262 -4.66 32.18 -1.83
C LEU A 262 -3.16 32.33 -2.06
N GLU A 263 -2.37 31.92 -1.07
CA GLU A 263 -0.91 31.83 -1.16
C GLU A 263 -0.44 30.36 -1.05
N MET A 264 0.53 29.97 -1.89
CA MET A 264 1.20 28.66 -1.79
C MET A 264 2.44 28.77 -0.90
N ILE A 265 2.51 27.99 0.16
CA ILE A 265 3.59 28.06 1.15
C ILE A 265 4.37 26.75 1.22
N GLY A 266 5.69 26.84 1.39
CA GLY A 266 6.57 25.70 1.62
C GLY A 266 6.79 25.36 3.08
N SER A 267 7.40 24.20 3.35
CA SER A 267 7.54 23.67 4.72
C SER A 267 8.47 24.49 5.60
N SER A 268 9.48 25.13 5.02
CA SER A 268 10.43 25.92 5.79
C SER A 268 9.87 27.31 6.11
N GLU A 269 9.17 27.93 5.17
CA GLU A 269 8.43 29.18 5.38
C GLU A 269 7.35 29.01 6.48
N GLN A 270 6.62 27.89 6.48
CA GLN A 270 5.59 27.62 7.49
C GLN A 270 6.12 27.67 8.93
N SER A 271 7.36 27.23 9.17
CA SER A 271 7.92 27.17 10.53
C SER A 271 8.09 28.55 11.18
N LEU A 272 8.02 29.63 10.38
CA LEU A 272 8.21 31.02 10.80
C LEU A 272 6.90 31.83 10.74
N LEU A 273 5.83 31.26 10.19
CA LEU A 273 4.56 31.94 9.99
C LEU A 273 3.56 31.61 11.10
N ASN A 274 2.80 32.63 11.52
CA ASN A 274 1.65 32.47 12.40
C ASN A 274 0.40 32.23 11.55
N ILE A 275 -0.04 30.97 11.50
CA ILE A 275 -1.20 30.53 10.72
C ILE A 275 -2.36 30.26 11.67
N LEU A 276 -3.47 30.99 11.49
CA LEU A 276 -4.69 30.81 12.26
C LEU A 276 -5.42 29.54 11.81
N ASN A 277 -5.84 28.72 12.77
CA ASN A 277 -6.73 27.61 12.52
C ASN A 277 -8.19 28.07 12.68
N LEU A 278 -9.04 27.85 11.67
CA LEU A 278 -10.41 28.41 11.60
C LEU A 278 -11.34 27.97 12.75
N GLU A 279 -11.00 26.90 13.47
CA GLU A 279 -11.85 26.30 14.51
C GLU A 279 -11.72 26.93 15.90
N THR A 280 -10.70 27.75 16.16
CA THR A 280 -10.60 28.44 17.44
C THR A 280 -11.53 29.65 17.46
N LYS A 281 -12.85 29.46 17.45
CA LYS A 281 -13.85 30.49 17.82
C LYS A 281 -13.82 30.82 19.32
N ASN A 282 -12.64 30.86 19.93
CA ASN A 282 -12.44 31.59 21.16
C ASN A 282 -12.11 33.02 20.72
N GLU A 283 -13.16 33.80 20.46
CA GLU A 283 -13.07 35.20 20.00
C GLU A 283 -12.08 36.00 20.88
N GLU A 284 -12.07 35.75 22.20
CA GLU A 284 -11.17 36.36 23.19
C GLU A 284 -9.66 36.07 23.00
N LYS A 285 -9.29 34.92 22.42
CA LYS A 285 -7.87 34.61 22.14
C LYS A 285 -7.45 35.09 20.74
N ILE A 286 -8.39 35.18 19.80
CA ILE A 286 -8.14 35.64 18.44
C ILE A 286 -7.77 37.13 18.44
N GLU A 287 -8.45 37.95 19.24
CA GLU A 287 -8.22 39.40 19.30
C GLU A 287 -6.82 39.78 19.83
N ASN A 288 -6.22 38.93 20.69
CA ASN A 288 -4.95 39.20 21.35
C ASN A 288 -3.71 38.65 20.62
N SER A 289 -3.87 37.98 19.47
CA SER A 289 -2.78 37.26 18.80
C SER A 289 -2.62 37.68 17.33
N PHE A 290 -1.37 37.88 16.91
CA PHE A 290 -1.03 38.32 15.55
C PHE A 290 -0.90 37.13 14.58
N TRP A 291 -1.75 37.09 13.55
CA TRP A 291 -1.79 36.04 12.53
C TRP A 291 -1.62 36.63 11.13
N THR A 292 -0.77 36.02 10.31
CA THR A 292 -0.52 36.47 8.93
C THR A 292 -1.35 35.70 7.90
N HIS A 293 -1.68 34.44 8.20
CA HIS A 293 -2.42 33.55 7.31
C HIS A 293 -3.52 32.81 8.06
N SER A 294 -4.45 32.23 7.32
CA SER A 294 -5.47 31.32 7.86
C SER A 294 -5.56 30.02 7.05
N GLU A 295 -5.88 28.92 7.73
CA GLU A 295 -6.12 27.63 7.07
C GLU A 295 -7.39 27.68 6.20
N ILE A 296 -7.40 26.95 5.09
CA ILE A 296 -8.59 26.85 4.22
C ILE A 296 -9.66 25.97 4.85
N ASP A 297 -9.23 24.80 5.33
CA ASP A 297 -10.04 23.82 6.02
C ASP A 297 -9.09 22.98 6.88
N THR A 298 -9.54 22.63 8.08
CA THR A 298 -8.73 21.88 9.07
C THR A 298 -8.49 20.44 8.63
N GLY A 299 -9.39 19.87 7.82
CA GLY A 299 -9.28 18.55 7.23
C GLY A 299 -8.14 18.42 6.21
N ASN A 300 -7.59 19.53 5.69
CA ASN A 300 -6.52 19.52 4.70
C ASN A 300 -5.20 18.91 5.20
N ILE A 301 -5.03 18.75 6.52
CA ILE A 301 -3.87 18.05 7.10
C ILE A 301 -3.88 16.54 6.80
N LEU A 302 -5.05 15.98 6.50
CA LEU A 302 -5.22 14.55 6.27
C LEU A 302 -4.87 14.18 4.82
N SER A 303 -4.40 12.95 4.63
CA SER A 303 -4.30 12.37 3.30
C SER A 303 -5.68 11.96 2.78
N ILE A 304 -5.79 11.70 1.49
CA ILE A 304 -7.04 11.26 0.84
C ILE A 304 -7.67 10.08 1.58
N ILE A 305 -6.89 9.04 1.93
CA ILE A 305 -7.42 7.85 2.62
C ILE A 305 -7.77 8.14 4.08
N ALA A 306 -6.97 8.95 4.77
CA ALA A 306 -7.26 9.31 6.16
C ALA A 306 -8.55 10.12 6.25
N ALA A 307 -8.77 11.05 5.30
CA ALA A 307 -9.95 11.91 5.22
C ALA A 307 -11.24 11.15 4.85
N MET A 308 -11.14 9.95 4.23
CA MET A 308 -12.30 9.07 4.01
C MET A 308 -12.84 8.43 5.30
N THR A 309 -12.09 8.49 6.40
CA THR A 309 -12.52 7.97 7.70
C THR A 309 -13.56 8.93 8.29
N PRO A 310 -14.82 8.50 8.48
CA PRO A 310 -15.84 9.37 9.05
C PRO A 310 -15.51 9.69 10.51
N PHE A 311 -15.72 10.95 10.92
CA PHE A 311 -15.55 11.41 12.31
C PHE A 311 -14.23 10.95 12.94
N SER A 312 -13.12 11.10 12.21
CA SER A 312 -11.81 10.59 12.63
C SER A 312 -11.30 11.22 13.93
N ASP A 313 -11.75 12.43 14.23
CA ASP A 313 -11.46 13.21 15.44
C ASP A 313 -12.03 12.58 16.72
N LEU A 314 -13.05 11.73 16.62
CA LEU A 314 -13.64 11.00 17.75
C LEU A 314 -12.98 9.63 18.01
N ASN A 315 -12.08 9.19 17.14
CA ASN A 315 -11.38 7.92 17.31
C ASN A 315 -10.01 8.14 17.94
N GLN A 316 -9.54 7.14 18.69
CA GLN A 316 -8.13 7.11 19.10
C GLN A 316 -7.20 7.06 17.88
N SER A 317 -6.12 7.84 17.90
CA SER A 317 -5.17 7.98 16.75
C SER A 317 -4.70 6.65 16.12
N PRO A 318 -4.32 5.60 16.89
CA PRO A 318 -3.91 4.32 16.30
C PRO A 318 -4.99 3.66 15.43
N ARG A 319 -6.28 3.88 15.75
CA ARG A 319 -7.40 3.32 15.00
C ARG A 319 -7.53 3.95 13.61
N ASN A 320 -7.33 5.26 13.52
CA ASN A 320 -7.30 5.96 12.23
C ASN A 320 -6.09 5.49 11.38
N MET A 321 -4.95 5.21 12.00
CA MET A 321 -3.79 4.65 11.31
C MET A 321 -4.08 3.23 10.78
N TYR A 322 -4.68 2.38 11.60
CA TYR A 322 -5.12 1.04 11.16
C TYR A 322 -6.16 1.12 10.05
N GLN A 323 -7.10 2.06 10.13
CA GLN A 323 -8.08 2.25 9.08
C GLN A 323 -7.43 2.56 7.73
N CYS A 324 -6.40 3.41 7.71
CA CYS A 324 -5.70 3.70 6.46
C CYS A 324 -5.12 2.45 5.80
N GLN A 325 -4.70 1.46 6.60
CA GLN A 325 -4.22 0.19 6.07
C GLN A 325 -5.33 -0.76 5.66
N MET A 326 -6.37 -0.89 6.49
CA MET A 326 -7.50 -1.77 6.21
C MET A 326 -8.23 -1.30 4.93
N SER A 327 -8.43 0.00 4.78
CA SER A 327 -8.95 0.62 3.56
C SER A 327 -8.09 0.25 2.35
N LYS A 328 -6.76 0.31 2.43
CA LYS A 328 -5.84 -0.14 1.36
C LYS A 328 -5.86 -1.64 1.06
N GLN A 329 -6.35 -2.46 1.99
CA GLN A 329 -6.44 -3.92 1.86
C GLN A 329 -7.86 -4.40 1.52
N SER A 330 -8.84 -3.50 1.51
CA SER A 330 -10.23 -3.82 1.23
C SER A 330 -10.45 -4.20 -0.23
N VAL A 331 -11.40 -5.09 -0.46
CA VAL A 331 -11.92 -5.46 -1.77
C VAL A 331 -13.01 -4.45 -2.13
N GLY A 332 -12.79 -3.70 -3.20
CA GLY A 332 -13.75 -2.74 -3.74
C GLY A 332 -13.81 -2.83 -5.25
N THR A 333 -14.02 -1.72 -5.92
CA THR A 333 -13.91 -1.59 -7.38
C THR A 333 -12.62 -0.86 -7.75
N PRO A 334 -11.60 -1.55 -8.28
CA PRO A 334 -10.33 -0.91 -8.62
C PRO A 334 -10.39 -0.09 -9.92
N PHE A 335 -11.17 -0.53 -10.90
CA PHE A 335 -11.33 0.11 -12.22
C PHE A 335 -12.51 -0.50 -12.97
N TYR A 336 -13.03 0.22 -13.98
CA TYR A 336 -14.10 -0.29 -14.84
C TYR A 336 -13.62 -1.03 -16.08
N THR A 337 -12.41 -0.79 -16.57
CA THR A 337 -11.90 -1.33 -17.86
C THR A 337 -11.38 -2.77 -17.79
N PHE A 338 -12.06 -3.65 -17.03
CA PHE A 338 -11.58 -5.00 -16.73
C PHE A 338 -11.52 -5.95 -17.94
N TRP A 339 -12.25 -5.69 -19.02
CA TRP A 339 -12.21 -6.49 -20.25
C TRP A 339 -10.97 -6.24 -21.12
N ARG A 340 -10.31 -5.08 -20.95
CA ARG A 340 -9.08 -4.72 -21.67
C ARG A 340 -7.83 -5.10 -20.90
N ARG A 341 -7.89 -5.16 -19.57
CA ARG A 341 -6.73 -5.34 -18.69
C ARG A 341 -6.39 -6.80 -18.43
N ASP A 342 -5.08 -7.02 -18.22
CA ASP A 342 -4.42 -8.31 -18.05
C ASP A 342 -3.59 -8.31 -16.74
N ASP A 343 -4.20 -7.86 -15.65
CA ASP A 343 -3.56 -7.82 -14.33
C ASP A 343 -3.49 -9.24 -13.73
N VAL A 344 -2.38 -9.61 -13.08
CA VAL A 344 -2.12 -10.98 -12.58
C VAL A 344 -3.22 -11.47 -11.64
N LYS A 345 -3.67 -10.61 -10.72
CA LYS A 345 -4.80 -10.86 -9.83
C LYS A 345 -5.52 -9.54 -9.57
N SER A 346 -6.83 -9.51 -9.76
CA SER A 346 -7.69 -8.39 -9.40
C SER A 346 -8.90 -8.87 -8.61
N TYR A 347 -9.36 -8.03 -7.70
CA TYR A 347 -10.51 -8.29 -6.84
C TYR A 347 -11.60 -7.29 -7.17
N PHE A 348 -12.83 -7.77 -7.28
CA PHE A 348 -14.02 -6.94 -7.47
C PHE A 348 -15.06 -7.32 -6.44
N LEU A 349 -15.62 -6.32 -5.77
CA LEU A 349 -16.86 -6.47 -5.01
C LEU A 349 -18.03 -6.46 -6.00
N LEU A 350 -18.98 -7.39 -5.90
CA LEU A 350 -20.09 -7.49 -6.86
C LEU A 350 -21.16 -6.42 -6.64
N THR A 351 -21.47 -6.11 -5.39
CA THR A 351 -22.53 -5.17 -4.98
C THR A 351 -21.98 -4.06 -4.08
N PRO A 352 -21.02 -3.25 -4.57
CA PRO A 352 -20.45 -2.17 -3.78
C PRO A 352 -21.48 -1.04 -3.60
N GLN A 353 -21.48 -0.39 -2.44
CA GLN A 353 -22.40 0.71 -2.11
C GLN A 353 -21.62 1.95 -1.67
N VAL A 354 -22.18 3.12 -2.00
CA VAL A 354 -21.68 4.42 -1.51
C VAL A 354 -22.03 4.56 -0.03
N PRO A 355 -21.11 5.03 0.84
CA PRO A 355 -21.43 5.25 2.24
C PRO A 355 -22.44 6.37 2.43
N ILE A 356 -23.35 6.19 3.38
CA ILE A 356 -24.32 7.22 3.79
C ILE A 356 -23.59 8.42 4.44
N CYS A 357 -22.64 8.13 5.34
CA CYS A 357 -21.78 9.12 5.97
C CYS A 357 -20.52 9.31 5.14
N ARG A 358 -20.33 10.47 4.52
CA ARG A 358 -19.23 10.72 3.59
C ARG A 358 -18.60 12.09 3.80
N ASN A 359 -17.31 12.19 3.50
CA ASN A 359 -16.59 13.46 3.57
C ASN A 359 -16.88 14.29 2.33
N LYS A 360 -17.57 15.41 2.49
CA LYS A 360 -17.98 16.27 1.37
C LYS A 360 -16.80 16.86 0.59
N ILE A 361 -15.67 17.16 1.22
CA ILE A 361 -14.51 17.75 0.52
C ILE A 361 -13.84 16.68 -0.34
N VAL A 362 -13.44 15.59 0.29
CA VAL A 362 -12.55 14.61 -0.36
C VAL A 362 -13.34 13.64 -1.21
N GLN A 363 -14.43 13.07 -0.68
CA GLN A 363 -15.18 12.04 -1.39
C GLN A 363 -15.97 12.64 -2.55
N ASP A 364 -16.77 13.68 -2.30
CA ASP A 364 -17.59 14.31 -3.35
C ASP A 364 -16.70 15.13 -4.31
N GLY A 365 -15.69 15.84 -3.80
CA GLY A 365 -14.78 16.66 -4.61
C GLY A 365 -13.87 15.86 -5.56
N LEU A 366 -13.48 14.62 -5.21
CA LEU A 366 -12.72 13.72 -6.08
C LEU A 366 -13.59 12.69 -6.81
N HIS A 367 -14.92 12.78 -6.69
CA HIS A 367 -15.89 11.83 -7.27
C HIS A 367 -15.57 10.36 -6.97
N LEU A 368 -15.19 10.07 -5.73
CA LEU A 368 -14.79 8.73 -5.28
C LEU A 368 -15.97 7.75 -5.18
N ASP A 369 -17.19 8.23 -5.32
CA ASP A 369 -18.42 7.42 -5.43
C ASP A 369 -18.39 6.49 -6.65
N ALA A 370 -17.61 6.83 -7.68
CA ALA A 370 -17.34 5.95 -8.81
C ALA A 370 -16.48 4.72 -8.42
N PHE A 371 -15.86 4.71 -7.25
CA PHE A 371 -15.06 3.57 -6.79
C PHE A 371 -15.40 3.17 -5.33
N PRO A 372 -16.61 2.64 -5.07
CA PRO A 372 -17.01 2.28 -3.72
C PRO A 372 -16.23 1.07 -3.19
N ASN A 373 -15.88 1.13 -1.89
CA ASN A 373 -14.98 0.19 -1.23
C ASN A 373 -15.64 -0.61 -0.09
N GLY A 374 -16.98 -0.72 -0.09
CA GLY A 374 -17.72 -1.39 0.98
C GLY A 374 -19.21 -1.52 0.70
N ILE A 375 -19.94 -1.96 1.72
CA ILE A 375 -21.40 -2.16 1.74
C ILE A 375 -21.93 -1.54 3.03
N ASN A 376 -23.09 -0.87 2.97
CA ASN A 376 -23.78 -0.41 4.16
C ASN A 376 -24.51 -1.60 4.78
N ALA A 377 -24.17 -1.94 6.03
CA ALA A 377 -24.72 -3.07 6.76
C ALA A 377 -25.55 -2.56 7.95
N VAL A 378 -26.64 -3.25 8.26
CA VAL A 378 -27.35 -3.05 9.53
C VAL A 378 -26.56 -3.75 10.63
N VAL A 379 -26.11 -2.97 11.61
CA VAL A 379 -25.27 -3.44 12.71
C VAL A 379 -26.03 -3.36 14.01
N ALA A 380 -26.04 -4.46 14.77
CA ALA A 380 -26.50 -4.49 16.15
C ALA A 380 -25.28 -4.62 17.09
N ILE A 381 -25.18 -3.73 18.08
CA ILE A 381 -24.18 -3.85 19.14
C ILE A 381 -24.79 -4.64 20.29
N LEU A 382 -24.51 -5.94 20.31
CA LEU A 382 -25.13 -6.90 21.22
C LEU A 382 -24.20 -8.08 21.45
N SER A 383 -24.13 -8.57 22.68
CA SER A 383 -23.55 -9.88 23.01
C SER A 383 -24.68 -10.91 23.06
N TYR A 384 -24.81 -11.74 22.02
CA TYR A 384 -25.94 -12.68 21.90
C TYR A 384 -25.52 -14.14 21.77
N THR A 385 -24.67 -14.47 20.81
CA THR A 385 -24.41 -15.87 20.47
C THR A 385 -23.22 -16.49 21.21
N GLY A 386 -22.37 -15.66 21.83
CA GLY A 386 -21.12 -16.10 22.46
C GLY A 386 -19.99 -16.40 21.45
N PHE A 387 -20.28 -16.47 20.15
CA PHE A 387 -19.28 -16.64 19.09
C PHE A 387 -18.70 -15.32 18.59
N ASP A 388 -19.12 -14.19 19.16
CA ASP A 388 -18.69 -12.82 18.88
C ASP A 388 -17.70 -12.27 19.93
N MET A 389 -17.09 -13.13 20.74
CA MET A 389 -16.08 -12.68 21.71
C MET A 389 -14.80 -12.19 21.02
N GLU A 390 -14.09 -11.28 21.69
CA GLU A 390 -12.87 -10.62 21.22
C GLU A 390 -13.06 -9.82 19.91
N ASP A 391 -12.53 -10.34 18.80
CA ASP A 391 -12.52 -9.72 17.47
C ASP A 391 -13.40 -10.49 16.49
N ALA A 392 -14.21 -11.42 16.99
CA ALA A 392 -15.17 -12.11 16.17
C ALA A 392 -16.40 -11.24 15.88
N MET A 393 -16.98 -11.44 14.70
CA MET A 393 -18.28 -10.88 14.35
C MET A 393 -19.13 -11.96 13.72
N ILE A 394 -20.44 -11.83 13.91
CA ILE A 394 -21.42 -12.73 13.32
C ILE A 394 -22.00 -12.02 12.12
N ILE A 395 -22.16 -12.75 11.02
CA ILE A 395 -22.85 -12.25 9.84
C ILE A 395 -24.09 -13.10 9.60
N ASN A 396 -25.17 -12.44 9.23
CA ASN A 396 -26.42 -13.07 8.86
C ASN A 396 -26.25 -13.95 7.61
N LYS A 397 -26.56 -15.25 7.77
CA LYS A 397 -26.45 -16.25 6.71
C LYS A 397 -27.31 -15.91 5.49
N SER A 398 -28.55 -15.47 5.69
CA SER A 398 -29.42 -15.12 4.55
C SER A 398 -28.97 -13.85 3.85
N SER A 399 -28.34 -12.90 4.56
CA SER A 399 -27.71 -11.74 3.91
C SER A 399 -26.58 -12.19 2.99
N ILE A 400 -25.74 -13.14 3.43
CA ILE A 400 -24.68 -13.74 2.59
C ILE A 400 -25.28 -14.43 1.35
N GLU A 401 -26.34 -15.23 1.53
CA GLU A 401 -27.01 -15.94 0.44
C GLU A 401 -27.65 -14.98 -0.58
N ARG A 402 -28.17 -13.84 -0.12
CA ARG A 402 -28.67 -12.74 -0.98
C ARG A 402 -27.55 -11.97 -1.69
N GLY A 403 -26.29 -12.23 -1.38
CA GLY A 403 -25.13 -11.65 -2.06
C GLY A 403 -24.35 -10.61 -1.23
N PHE A 404 -24.58 -10.52 0.08
CA PHE A 404 -23.82 -9.65 0.97
C PHE A 404 -22.31 -9.90 0.82
N SER A 405 -21.60 -8.86 0.40
CA SER A 405 -20.13 -8.84 0.26
C SER A 405 -19.52 -9.94 -0.65
N MET A 406 -20.28 -10.42 -1.64
CA MET A 406 -19.77 -11.36 -2.64
C MET A 406 -18.65 -10.72 -3.47
N SER A 407 -17.55 -11.46 -3.68
CA SER A 407 -16.42 -10.97 -4.49
C SER A 407 -16.18 -11.85 -5.71
N SER A 408 -15.71 -11.24 -6.79
CA SER A 408 -15.14 -11.95 -7.94
C SER A 408 -13.66 -11.66 -8.05
N ILE A 409 -12.86 -12.70 -8.18
CA ILE A 409 -11.42 -12.61 -8.38
C ILE A 409 -11.14 -13.01 -9.81
N THR A 410 -10.39 -12.17 -10.53
CA THR A 410 -9.86 -12.57 -11.83
C THR A 410 -8.36 -12.80 -11.71
N THR A 411 -7.89 -13.89 -12.30
CA THR A 411 -6.47 -14.26 -12.36
C THR A 411 -6.05 -14.42 -13.80
N PHE A 412 -4.87 -13.90 -14.13
CA PHE A 412 -4.35 -13.92 -15.48
C PHE A 412 -3.07 -14.76 -15.57
N SER A 413 -3.05 -15.71 -16.49
CA SER A 413 -1.89 -16.57 -16.78
C SER A 413 -1.42 -16.36 -18.21
N LYS A 414 -0.12 -16.08 -18.39
CA LYS A 414 0.54 -15.95 -19.69
C LYS A 414 1.34 -17.22 -19.98
N PHE A 415 1.23 -17.71 -21.21
CA PHE A 415 1.94 -18.86 -21.73
C PHE A 415 2.64 -18.46 -23.04
N GLU A 416 3.91 -18.83 -23.18
CA GLU A 416 4.68 -18.57 -24.40
C GLU A 416 4.95 -19.89 -25.11
N ILE A 417 4.56 -20.00 -26.37
CA ILE A 417 4.85 -21.17 -27.20
C ILE A 417 6.08 -20.87 -28.05
N LYS A 418 7.08 -21.74 -27.90
CA LYS A 418 8.26 -21.79 -28.76
C LYS A 418 8.09 -23.01 -29.66
N ASN A 419 7.58 -22.75 -30.87
CA ASN A 419 7.36 -23.67 -32.01
C ASN A 419 5.92 -24.21 -32.14
N PHE A 420 5.25 -23.82 -33.20
CA PHE A 420 4.06 -24.50 -33.73
C PHE A 420 4.51 -25.44 -34.84
N LEU A 421 4.20 -26.73 -34.72
CA LEU A 421 4.08 -27.63 -35.87
C LEU A 421 2.60 -28.04 -35.91
N THR A 422 1.82 -27.39 -36.76
CA THR A 422 0.47 -27.83 -37.10
C THR A 422 0.59 -29.09 -37.95
N GLU A 423 0.39 -30.26 -37.34
CA GLU A 423 0.00 -31.45 -38.09
C GLU A 423 -1.43 -31.84 -37.75
N ASN A 424 -2.13 -32.29 -38.78
CA ASN A 424 -3.56 -32.52 -38.84
C ASN A 424 -4.05 -33.49 -37.76
N LYS A 425 -5.25 -33.18 -37.26
CA LYS A 425 -5.98 -33.97 -36.26
C LYS A 425 -6.45 -35.29 -36.86
N GLU A 426 -5.91 -36.40 -36.37
CA GLU A 426 -6.69 -37.63 -36.22
C GLU A 426 -6.36 -38.30 -34.87
N ASN A 427 -7.43 -38.59 -34.14
CA ASN A 427 -7.56 -39.49 -32.98
C ASN A 427 -6.88 -39.13 -31.66
N ILE A 428 -7.63 -38.49 -30.73
CA ILE A 428 -7.57 -38.77 -29.28
C ILE A 428 -8.97 -38.60 -28.67
N GLN A 429 -9.48 -39.65 -28.01
CA GLN A 429 -10.66 -39.65 -27.16
C GLN A 429 -10.29 -39.26 -25.71
N ASN A 430 -11.10 -38.37 -25.11
CA ASN A 430 -11.17 -37.94 -23.70
C ASN A 430 -9.96 -37.12 -23.19
N THR A 431 -10.07 -35.92 -22.62
CA THR A 431 -11.15 -35.16 -21.95
C THR A 431 -11.11 -33.69 -22.43
N PHE A 432 -12.26 -33.14 -22.80
CA PHE A 432 -12.47 -31.87 -23.52
C PHE A 432 -11.91 -31.89 -24.95
N ASP A 433 -12.81 -31.83 -25.94
CA ASP A 433 -12.49 -31.64 -27.36
C ASP A 433 -11.97 -30.22 -27.60
N LEU A 434 -10.77 -29.92 -27.10
CA LEU A 434 -10.09 -28.65 -27.30
C LEU A 434 -9.64 -28.59 -28.76
N LYS A 435 -10.47 -28.00 -29.63
CA LYS A 435 -10.19 -27.91 -31.07
C LYS A 435 -8.81 -27.29 -31.35
N ASP A 436 -8.34 -26.36 -30.52
CA ASP A 436 -7.04 -25.69 -30.69
C ASP A 436 -6.05 -25.93 -29.53
N GLY A 437 -6.32 -26.92 -28.66
CA GLY A 437 -5.51 -27.17 -27.44
C GLY A 437 -5.72 -26.14 -26.32
N LEU A 438 -6.80 -25.35 -26.40
CA LEU A 438 -7.20 -24.30 -25.46
C LEU A 438 -8.65 -24.51 -25.01
N PRO A 439 -8.99 -24.15 -23.75
CA PRO A 439 -10.36 -24.24 -23.24
C PRO A 439 -11.26 -23.22 -23.93
N ASP A 440 -12.55 -23.54 -24.04
CA ASP A 440 -13.53 -22.62 -24.59
C ASP A 440 -13.88 -21.53 -23.57
N LYS A 441 -14.40 -20.41 -24.07
CA LYS A 441 -14.91 -19.34 -23.19
C LYS A 441 -16.08 -19.91 -22.39
N GLN A 442 -16.11 -19.58 -21.11
CA GLN A 442 -17.09 -20.04 -20.12
C GLN A 442 -16.92 -21.47 -19.61
N ASP A 443 -15.89 -22.19 -20.03
CA ASP A 443 -15.59 -23.50 -19.47
C ASP A 443 -15.26 -23.42 -17.97
N HIS A 444 -15.78 -24.38 -17.23
CA HIS A 444 -15.49 -24.57 -15.81
C HIS A 444 -14.20 -25.38 -15.66
N ILE A 445 -13.19 -24.75 -15.08
CA ILE A 445 -11.88 -25.34 -14.81
C ILE A 445 -11.75 -25.62 -13.32
N SER A 446 -11.43 -26.87 -13.01
CA SER A 446 -11.12 -27.39 -11.69
C SER A 446 -9.63 -27.75 -11.60
N ARG A 447 -9.20 -28.13 -10.38
CA ARG A 447 -7.80 -28.47 -10.12
C ARG A 447 -7.40 -29.70 -10.92
N GLY A 448 -6.33 -29.60 -11.70
CA GLY A 448 -5.80 -30.68 -12.54
C GLY A 448 -6.23 -30.57 -14.00
N ASP A 449 -7.27 -29.79 -14.31
CA ASP A 449 -7.72 -29.60 -15.68
C ASP A 449 -6.66 -28.85 -16.49
N SER A 450 -6.47 -29.26 -17.74
CA SER A 450 -5.49 -28.66 -18.64
C SER A 450 -5.94 -27.27 -19.10
N LEU A 451 -5.15 -26.24 -18.78
CA LEU A 451 -5.34 -24.89 -19.34
C LEU A 451 -4.83 -24.79 -20.77
N PHE A 452 -3.87 -25.67 -21.11
CA PHE A 452 -3.15 -25.65 -22.36
C PHE A 452 -2.51 -27.02 -22.61
N ILE A 453 -2.55 -27.49 -23.85
CA ILE A 453 -1.91 -28.73 -24.29
C ILE A 453 -1.06 -28.42 -25.53
N ASP A 454 0.25 -28.64 -25.43
CA ASP A 454 1.20 -28.58 -26.54
C ASP A 454 1.58 -30.01 -26.97
N LYS A 455 1.43 -30.31 -28.27
CA LYS A 455 1.82 -31.61 -28.84
C LYS A 455 3.16 -31.43 -29.57
N LYS A 456 4.26 -31.90 -28.97
CA LYS A 456 5.57 -31.91 -29.64
C LYS A 456 5.83 -33.26 -30.30
N ALA A 457 6.05 -33.24 -31.61
CA ALA A 457 6.69 -34.35 -32.33
C ALA A 457 8.20 -34.28 -32.11
N ASN A 458 8.78 -35.26 -31.42
CA ASN A 458 10.24 -35.44 -31.38
C ASN A 458 10.69 -36.25 -32.62
N THR A 459 11.89 -35.98 -33.11
CA THR A 459 12.62 -36.71 -34.18
C THR A 459 12.85 -38.20 -33.90
N THR A 460 12.43 -38.72 -32.74
CA THR A 460 12.64 -40.10 -32.29
C THR A 460 11.32 -40.81 -31.97
N ASN A 461 10.34 -40.83 -32.88
CA ASN A 461 9.09 -41.64 -32.85
C ASN A 461 8.24 -41.66 -31.55
N LYS A 462 8.58 -40.89 -30.51
CA LYS A 462 7.83 -40.75 -29.26
C LYS A 462 7.21 -39.36 -29.23
N LYS A 463 5.90 -39.30 -29.50
CA LYS A 463 5.08 -38.10 -29.27
C LYS A 463 5.11 -37.78 -27.77
N ARG A 464 5.57 -36.57 -27.41
CA ARG A 464 5.52 -36.09 -26.02
C ARG A 464 4.55 -34.92 -25.96
N GLU A 465 3.51 -35.09 -25.17
CA GLU A 465 2.54 -34.03 -24.91
C GLU A 465 2.96 -33.26 -23.65
N PHE A 466 2.95 -31.93 -23.74
CA PHE A 466 3.19 -31.03 -22.62
C PHE A 466 1.88 -30.31 -22.29
N SER A 467 1.24 -30.67 -21.19
CA SER A 467 0.07 -29.95 -20.68
C SER A 467 0.43 -29.07 -19.49
N ILE A 468 -0.18 -27.88 -19.43
CA ILE A 468 -0.13 -27.01 -18.27
C ILE A 468 -1.48 -27.10 -17.56
N CYS A 469 -1.49 -27.75 -16.41
CA CYS A 469 -2.68 -27.92 -15.59
C CYS A 469 -2.97 -26.71 -14.69
N TYR A 470 -4.24 -26.48 -14.40
CA TYR A 470 -4.68 -25.53 -13.40
C TYR A 470 -4.41 -26.08 -12.00
N ASN A 471 -3.50 -25.42 -11.27
CA ASN A 471 -3.12 -25.82 -9.92
C ASN A 471 -3.91 -25.12 -8.80
N GLY A 472 -4.89 -24.27 -9.15
CA GLY A 472 -5.71 -23.61 -8.14
C GLY A 472 -6.71 -24.57 -7.51
N GLN A 473 -7.06 -24.33 -6.25
CA GLN A 473 -8.05 -25.14 -5.53
C GLN A 473 -9.50 -24.76 -5.90
N GLU A 474 -9.70 -23.61 -6.52
CA GLU A 474 -11.03 -23.05 -6.76
C GLU A 474 -11.56 -23.45 -8.13
N LYS A 475 -12.86 -23.70 -8.19
CA LYS A 475 -13.55 -23.81 -9.47
C LYS A 475 -13.55 -22.43 -10.12
N THR A 476 -12.96 -22.34 -11.30
CA THR A 476 -12.84 -21.10 -12.06
C THR A 476 -13.53 -21.22 -13.40
N VAL A 477 -13.86 -20.08 -14.00
CA VAL A 477 -14.46 -20.00 -15.33
C VAL A 477 -13.49 -19.28 -16.25
N VAL A 478 -13.32 -19.77 -17.47
CA VAL A 478 -12.57 -19.05 -18.51
C VAL A 478 -13.35 -17.81 -18.91
N GLU A 479 -12.82 -16.63 -18.59
CA GLU A 479 -13.44 -15.35 -18.95
C GLU A 479 -12.99 -14.91 -20.35
N LYS A 480 -11.68 -14.99 -20.63
CA LYS A 480 -11.12 -14.49 -21.88
C LYS A 480 -9.81 -15.19 -22.21
N ILE A 481 -9.62 -15.46 -23.50
CA ILE A 481 -8.36 -15.92 -24.07
C ILE A 481 -7.89 -14.84 -25.05
N LYS A 482 -6.62 -14.41 -24.93
CA LYS A 482 -5.98 -13.52 -25.90
C LYS A 482 -4.76 -14.21 -26.51
N LEU A 483 -4.73 -14.17 -27.83
CA LEU A 483 -3.58 -14.48 -28.67
C LEU A 483 -2.77 -13.21 -28.90
N ILE A 484 -1.47 -13.26 -28.65
CA ILE A 484 -0.54 -12.16 -28.86
C ILE A 484 0.56 -12.68 -29.79
N SER A 485 0.63 -12.11 -31.00
CA SER A 485 1.71 -12.37 -31.96
C SER A 485 2.79 -11.29 -31.85
N ASN A 486 4.04 -11.69 -31.60
CA ASN A 486 5.18 -10.77 -31.67
C ASN A 486 5.63 -10.62 -33.13
N GLN A 487 5.49 -9.44 -33.72
CA GLN A 487 5.88 -9.18 -35.12
C GLN A 487 7.41 -9.09 -35.32
N ASN A 488 8.19 -8.86 -34.25
CA ASN A 488 9.62 -8.54 -34.35
C ASN A 488 10.57 -9.75 -34.27
N GLU A 489 10.07 -10.96 -33.95
CA GLU A 489 10.92 -12.15 -33.91
C GLU A 489 10.79 -12.94 -35.21
N LYS A 490 11.91 -13.24 -35.88
CA LYS A 490 12.01 -14.20 -37.01
C LYS A 490 11.52 -15.62 -36.64
N LYS A 491 11.08 -15.84 -35.40
CA LYS A 491 10.41 -17.04 -34.91
C LYS A 491 8.98 -16.65 -34.58
N ASN A 492 8.00 -17.35 -35.17
CA ASN A 492 6.58 -17.23 -34.79
C ASN A 492 6.39 -17.72 -33.34
N SER A 493 6.71 -16.87 -32.36
CA SER A 493 6.39 -17.11 -30.96
C SER A 493 4.98 -16.59 -30.71
N LEU A 494 4.02 -17.51 -30.60
CA LEU A 494 2.65 -17.18 -30.21
C LEU A 494 2.57 -17.17 -28.69
N LYS A 495 2.16 -16.03 -28.13
CA LYS A 495 1.90 -15.89 -26.70
C LYS A 495 0.41 -16.01 -26.46
N TYR A 496 0.03 -16.98 -25.65
CA TYR A 496 -1.34 -17.18 -25.21
C TYR A 496 -1.51 -16.58 -23.84
N SER A 497 -2.68 -16.05 -23.59
CA SER A 497 -3.00 -15.58 -22.26
C SER A 497 -4.44 -15.87 -21.91
N VAL A 498 -4.63 -16.49 -20.76
CA VAL A 498 -5.91 -16.99 -20.27
C VAL A 498 -6.27 -16.21 -19.02
N LYS A 499 -7.44 -15.59 -19.04
CA LYS A 499 -8.06 -14.90 -17.91
C LYS A 499 -9.12 -15.82 -17.31
N LEU A 500 -8.92 -16.19 -16.05
CA LEU A 500 -9.83 -17.02 -15.26
C LEU A 500 -10.56 -16.15 -14.25
N ARG A 501 -11.83 -16.45 -13.99
CA ARG A 501 -12.66 -15.78 -12.99
C ARG A 501 -13.16 -16.78 -11.96
N SER A 502 -12.93 -16.46 -10.69
CA SER A 502 -13.43 -17.17 -9.51
C SER A 502 -14.46 -16.31 -8.79
N ARG A 503 -15.56 -16.90 -8.33
CA ARG A 503 -16.56 -16.21 -7.49
C ARG A 503 -16.39 -16.69 -6.05
N ARG A 504 -16.18 -15.77 -5.11
CA ARG A 504 -15.93 -16.09 -3.69
C ARG A 504 -16.99 -15.49 -2.78
N ARG A 505 -17.77 -16.38 -2.14
CA ARG A 505 -18.63 -16.02 -1.02
C ARG A 505 -17.79 -15.73 0.23
N PRO A 506 -18.28 -14.86 1.13
CA PRO A 506 -17.80 -14.86 2.51
C PRO A 506 -17.88 -16.27 3.09
N ILE A 507 -16.86 -16.65 3.84
CA ILE A 507 -16.81 -17.91 4.59
C ILE A 507 -16.28 -17.63 5.98
N ILE A 508 -16.58 -18.52 6.92
CA ILE A 508 -16.04 -18.48 8.27
C ILE A 508 -14.51 -18.30 8.24
N GLY A 509 -14.06 -17.33 9.04
CA GLY A 509 -12.71 -16.84 9.20
C GLY A 509 -12.29 -15.70 8.26
N ASP A 510 -13.13 -15.35 7.27
CA ASP A 510 -12.89 -14.17 6.43
C ASP A 510 -12.92 -12.89 7.26
N LYS A 511 -12.18 -11.88 6.82
CA LYS A 511 -11.93 -10.67 7.60
C LYS A 511 -12.72 -9.50 7.04
N PHE A 512 -13.45 -8.84 7.91
CA PHE A 512 -14.20 -7.63 7.65
C PHE A 512 -13.69 -6.50 8.54
N ALA A 513 -13.92 -5.26 8.13
CA ALA A 513 -13.58 -4.10 8.94
C ALA A 513 -14.61 -2.99 8.75
N SER A 514 -14.96 -2.30 9.83
CA SER A 514 -15.62 -1.00 9.71
C SER A 514 -14.63 0.07 9.25
N ARG A 515 -15.12 1.29 8.98
CA ARG A 515 -14.26 2.43 8.66
C ARG A 515 -13.51 3.04 9.85
N HIS A 516 -13.55 2.41 11.03
CA HIS A 516 -12.93 2.93 12.26
C HIS A 516 -11.73 2.09 12.73
N GLY A 517 -11.13 1.30 11.84
CA GLY A 517 -10.06 0.37 12.22
C GLY A 517 -10.54 -0.78 13.12
N GLN A 518 -11.85 -1.04 13.13
CA GLN A 518 -12.47 -2.16 13.82
C GLN A 518 -12.50 -3.37 12.90
N LYS A 519 -11.44 -4.16 12.97
CA LYS A 519 -11.35 -5.41 12.21
C LYS A 519 -12.00 -6.52 13.00
N GLY A 520 -12.77 -7.35 12.33
CA GLY A 520 -13.22 -8.61 12.90
C GLY A 520 -13.21 -9.77 11.91
N VAL A 521 -13.30 -10.96 12.48
CA VAL A 521 -13.29 -12.23 11.78
C VAL A 521 -14.72 -12.77 11.79
N LEU A 522 -15.23 -13.17 10.64
CA LEU A 522 -16.51 -13.88 10.56
C LEU A 522 -16.39 -15.21 11.32
N SER A 523 -17.04 -15.35 12.47
CA SER A 523 -16.93 -16.56 13.29
C SER A 523 -17.96 -17.62 12.93
N LEU A 524 -19.21 -17.20 12.71
CA LEU A 524 -20.31 -18.08 12.35
C LEU A 524 -21.26 -17.38 11.36
N ASP A 525 -21.72 -18.15 10.37
CA ASP A 525 -22.81 -17.77 9.49
C ASP A 525 -24.13 -18.16 10.18
N TYR A 526 -24.77 -17.22 10.86
CA TYR A 526 -25.88 -17.51 11.76
C TYR A 526 -27.24 -17.45 11.03
N PRO A 527 -28.15 -18.44 11.23
CA PRO A 527 -29.44 -18.47 10.54
C PRO A 527 -30.34 -17.32 10.97
N VAL A 528 -31.13 -16.79 10.03
CA VAL A 528 -32.04 -15.64 10.30
C VAL A 528 -33.07 -15.94 11.37
N SER A 529 -33.60 -17.16 11.41
CA SER A 529 -34.62 -17.57 12.39
C SER A 529 -34.19 -17.29 13.82
N ASP A 530 -32.90 -17.48 14.08
CA ASP A 530 -32.36 -17.46 15.44
C ASP A 530 -31.76 -16.09 15.77
N LEU A 531 -31.58 -15.21 14.77
CA LEU A 531 -31.06 -13.86 14.96
C LEU A 531 -32.09 -12.95 15.64
N PRO A 532 -31.63 -11.94 16.40
CA PRO A 532 -32.54 -10.96 16.96
C PRO A 532 -33.18 -10.11 15.87
N PHE A 533 -34.44 -9.76 16.05
CA PHE A 533 -35.20 -8.93 15.09
C PHE A 533 -35.84 -7.74 15.79
N SER A 534 -36.00 -6.62 15.08
CA SER A 534 -36.66 -5.42 15.61
C SER A 534 -38.19 -5.52 15.53
N GLU A 535 -38.91 -4.59 16.16
CA GLU A 535 -40.38 -4.45 16.01
C GLU A 535 -40.83 -4.35 14.54
N LEU A 536 -39.98 -3.77 13.67
CA LEU A 536 -40.22 -3.67 12.23
C LEU A 536 -39.93 -4.98 11.47
N GLY A 537 -39.46 -6.02 12.16
CA GLY A 537 -39.01 -7.27 11.55
C GLY A 537 -37.64 -7.17 10.87
N VAL A 538 -36.86 -6.11 11.14
CA VAL A 538 -35.51 -5.97 10.59
C VAL A 538 -34.55 -6.83 11.39
N VAL A 539 -33.81 -7.68 10.67
CA VAL A 539 -32.77 -8.54 11.24
C VAL A 539 -31.40 -7.92 10.89
N PRO A 540 -30.48 -7.76 11.87
CA PRO A 540 -29.18 -7.17 11.59
C PRO A 540 -28.36 -8.05 10.66
N ASP A 541 -27.58 -7.42 9.79
CA ASP A 541 -26.62 -8.11 8.92
C ASP A 541 -25.38 -8.54 9.69
N ILE A 542 -24.94 -7.69 10.63
CA ILE A 542 -23.75 -7.89 11.44
C ILE A 542 -24.12 -7.70 12.92
N ILE A 543 -23.71 -8.65 13.76
CA ILE A 543 -23.69 -8.46 15.21
C ILE A 543 -22.25 -8.22 15.64
N PHE A 544 -22.06 -7.14 16.39
CA PHE A 544 -20.77 -6.74 16.93
C PHE A 544 -20.83 -6.67 18.46
N ASN A 545 -19.81 -7.24 19.11
CA ASN A 545 -19.81 -7.34 20.56
C ASN A 545 -19.47 -5.99 21.24
N PRO A 546 -20.27 -5.54 22.23
CA PRO A 546 -20.02 -4.31 22.96
C PRO A 546 -18.65 -4.27 23.68
N HIS A 547 -18.10 -5.41 24.10
CA HIS A 547 -16.79 -5.48 24.75
C HIS A 547 -15.63 -5.00 23.85
N GLY A 548 -15.85 -4.91 22.54
CA GLY A 548 -14.87 -4.41 21.58
C GLY A 548 -14.70 -2.88 21.55
N PHE A 549 -15.53 -2.10 22.27
CA PHE A 549 -15.46 -0.62 22.29
C PHE A 549 -14.57 -0.03 23.38
N PRO A 550 -14.64 -0.44 24.66
CA PRO A 550 -13.93 0.25 25.75
C PRO A 550 -12.40 0.30 25.55
N SER A 551 -11.79 -0.79 25.10
CA SER A 551 -10.35 -0.88 24.85
C SER A 551 -9.90 -0.14 23.58
N ARG A 552 -10.83 0.17 22.67
CA ARG A 552 -10.52 0.72 21.35
C ARG A 552 -10.91 2.18 21.19
N MET A 553 -11.86 2.65 21.99
CA MET A 553 -12.33 4.04 22.04
C MET A 553 -12.69 4.57 20.63
N THR A 554 -13.42 3.77 19.85
CA THR A 554 -13.88 4.08 18.49
C THR A 554 -15.27 4.72 18.52
N ILE A 555 -15.38 5.90 19.16
CA ILE A 555 -16.66 6.61 19.33
C ILE A 555 -17.24 7.05 17.98
N GLY A 556 -16.38 7.35 17.00
CA GLY A 556 -16.83 7.71 15.66
C GLY A 556 -17.70 6.64 15.00
N LEU A 557 -17.52 5.36 15.33
CA LEU A 557 -18.33 4.25 14.80
C LEU A 557 -19.78 4.32 15.29
N ILE A 558 -19.97 4.69 16.56
CA ILE A 558 -21.30 4.89 17.16
C ILE A 558 -21.96 6.11 16.50
N LEU A 559 -21.22 7.20 16.29
CA LEU A 559 -21.79 8.35 15.60
C LEU A 559 -22.12 8.06 14.13
N GLU A 560 -21.26 7.32 13.43
CA GLU A 560 -21.51 6.86 12.06
C GLU A 560 -22.78 6.01 11.99
N SER A 561 -23.00 5.12 12.97
CA SER A 561 -24.17 4.26 13.04
C SER A 561 -25.48 5.05 13.21
N LEU A 562 -25.50 6.08 14.09
CA LEU A 562 -26.65 7.00 14.24
C LEU A 562 -26.92 7.81 12.97
N ALA A 563 -25.86 8.40 12.41
CA ALA A 563 -25.95 9.20 11.20
C ALA A 563 -26.37 8.34 9.99
N GLY A 564 -25.86 7.12 9.87
CA GLY A 564 -26.23 6.19 8.82
C GLY A 564 -27.70 5.79 8.89
N LYS A 565 -28.20 5.50 10.10
CA LYS A 565 -29.61 5.19 10.34
C LYS A 565 -30.52 6.36 9.98
N SER A 566 -30.28 7.54 10.55
CA SER A 566 -31.06 8.75 10.22
C SER A 566 -30.98 9.12 8.74
N GLY A 567 -29.83 8.90 8.10
CA GLY A 567 -29.60 9.24 6.69
C GLY A 567 -30.37 8.29 5.76
N SER A 568 -30.46 7.01 6.14
CA SER A 568 -31.27 6.03 5.42
C SER A 568 -32.77 6.32 5.47
N LEU A 569 -33.27 6.78 6.62
CA LEU A 569 -34.69 7.09 6.83
C LEU A 569 -35.10 8.37 6.10
N ASN A 570 -34.25 9.40 6.15
CA ASN A 570 -34.52 10.68 5.53
C ASN A 570 -34.10 10.74 4.04
N GLY A 571 -33.36 9.76 3.53
CA GLY A 571 -32.83 9.74 2.16
C GLY A 571 -31.72 10.78 1.92
N VAL A 572 -30.91 11.08 2.93
CA VAL A 572 -29.88 12.13 2.89
C VAL A 572 -28.50 11.55 3.19
N PHE A 573 -27.49 11.98 2.42
CA PHE A 573 -26.08 11.75 2.74
C PHE A 573 -25.59 12.77 3.75
N TYR A 574 -25.00 12.31 4.85
CA TYR A 574 -24.45 13.20 5.88
C TYR A 574 -22.96 13.47 5.69
N ASP A 575 -22.58 14.72 5.97
CA ASP A 575 -21.19 15.13 5.97
C ASP A 575 -20.47 14.63 7.23
N SER A 576 -19.49 13.76 7.03
CA SER A 576 -18.67 13.16 8.09
C SER A 576 -17.24 13.71 8.10
N SER A 577 -17.01 14.88 7.51
CA SER A 577 -15.71 15.55 7.50
C SER A 577 -15.22 15.80 8.92
N SER A 578 -13.97 15.44 9.18
CA SER A 578 -13.32 15.59 10.48
C SER A 578 -13.32 17.06 10.94
N PHE A 579 -13.41 17.27 12.25
CA PHE A 579 -13.28 18.59 12.91
C PHE A 579 -14.40 19.61 12.65
N ARG A 580 -15.37 19.31 11.77
CA ARG A 580 -16.51 20.22 11.48
C ARG A 580 -17.61 20.26 12.54
N LEU A 581 -17.75 19.18 13.32
CA LEU A 581 -18.75 19.11 14.38
C LEU A 581 -18.33 20.06 15.51
N ALA A 582 -18.77 21.30 15.40
CA ALA A 582 -18.48 22.33 16.39
C ALA A 582 -19.00 21.91 17.78
N LYS A 583 -18.23 22.24 18.82
CA LYS A 583 -18.60 22.03 20.24
C LYS A 583 -19.97 22.61 20.66
N LYS A 584 -20.63 23.43 19.83
CA LYS A 584 -21.95 24.02 20.12
C LYS A 584 -23.12 23.04 19.96
N TYR A 585 -23.00 22.02 19.10
CA TYR A 585 -23.97 20.93 18.99
C TYR A 585 -23.21 19.63 18.87
N LEU A 586 -23.27 18.78 19.89
CA LEU A 586 -22.79 17.40 19.77
C LEU A 586 -23.56 16.77 18.60
N GLY A 587 -22.88 16.21 17.60
CA GLY A 587 -23.54 15.62 16.43
C GLY A 587 -24.63 14.60 16.79
N THR A 588 -24.50 13.96 17.96
CA THR A 588 -25.53 13.08 18.54
C THR A 588 -26.87 13.77 18.73
N TYR A 589 -26.92 15.05 19.12
CA TYR A 589 -28.18 15.77 19.31
C TYR A 589 -28.89 16.00 17.98
N HIS A 590 -28.14 16.44 16.96
CA HIS A 590 -28.70 16.67 15.64
C HIS A 590 -29.26 15.39 15.01
N PHE A 591 -28.48 14.30 15.02
CA PHE A 591 -28.94 13.01 14.48
C PHE A 591 -30.04 12.39 15.34
N GLY A 592 -29.99 12.56 16.65
CA GLY A 592 -31.01 12.06 17.58
C GLY A 592 -32.37 12.74 17.41
N GLU A 593 -32.39 14.06 17.21
CA GLU A 593 -33.63 14.78 16.89
C GLU A 593 -34.22 14.30 15.56
N LYS A 594 -33.37 14.09 14.55
CA LYS A 594 -33.78 13.54 13.25
C LYS A 594 -34.34 12.12 13.37
N LEU A 595 -33.75 11.27 14.20
CA LEU A 595 -34.29 9.93 14.48
C LEU A 595 -35.65 10.00 15.18
N ARG A 596 -35.79 10.91 16.14
CA ARG A 596 -37.06 11.14 16.84
C ARG A 596 -38.15 11.63 15.89
N GLU A 597 -37.82 12.53 14.95
CA GLU A 597 -38.73 12.94 13.87
C GLU A 597 -39.19 11.76 13.01
N SER A 598 -38.30 10.79 12.78
CA SER A 598 -38.62 9.55 12.05
C SER A 598 -39.34 8.47 12.89
N GLY A 599 -39.65 8.75 14.16
CA GLY A 599 -40.35 7.81 15.05
C GLY A 599 -39.46 6.78 15.77
N PHE A 600 -38.12 6.92 15.69
CA PHE A 600 -37.18 6.07 16.42
C PHE A 600 -36.75 6.72 17.74
N GLN A 601 -36.18 5.90 18.63
CA GLN A 601 -35.60 6.40 19.87
C GLN A 601 -34.44 7.37 19.59
N TYR A 602 -34.37 8.41 20.40
CA TYR A 602 -33.40 9.49 20.25
C TYR A 602 -31.92 9.03 20.22
N TYR A 603 -31.57 8.07 21.06
CA TYR A 603 -30.21 7.52 21.14
C TYR A 603 -29.93 6.39 20.14
N GLY A 604 -30.88 6.09 19.24
CA GLY A 604 -30.77 5.03 18.24
C GLY A 604 -30.98 3.60 18.76
N ASN A 605 -31.27 3.45 20.05
CA ASN A 605 -31.63 2.15 20.62
C ASN A 605 -32.97 1.65 20.09
N GLU A 606 -33.12 0.34 19.97
CA GLU A 606 -34.37 -0.32 19.56
C GLU A 606 -34.64 -1.49 20.48
N ILE A 607 -35.93 -1.79 20.67
CA ILE A 607 -36.36 -3.06 21.26
C ILE A 607 -36.16 -4.13 20.19
N LEU A 608 -35.29 -5.10 20.49
CA LEU A 608 -35.18 -6.32 19.69
C LEU A 608 -35.78 -7.48 20.47
N TYR A 609 -36.16 -8.51 19.72
CA TYR A 609 -36.67 -9.78 20.22
C TYR A 609 -35.63 -10.86 19.98
N SER A 610 -35.52 -11.80 20.92
CA SER A 610 -34.67 -12.98 20.77
C SER A 610 -35.24 -13.88 19.68
N GLY A 611 -34.44 -14.25 18.68
CA GLY A 611 -34.86 -15.20 17.65
C GLY A 611 -35.13 -16.60 18.20
N TYR A 612 -34.50 -16.98 19.33
CA TYR A 612 -34.72 -18.28 19.96
C TYR A 612 -36.05 -18.37 20.71
N ASN A 613 -36.35 -17.38 21.55
CA ASN A 613 -37.47 -17.44 22.48
C ASN A 613 -38.68 -16.62 21.98
N GLY A 614 -38.47 -15.68 21.06
CA GLY A 614 -39.46 -14.69 20.65
C GLY A 614 -39.71 -13.57 21.68
N GLU A 615 -39.07 -13.63 22.85
CA GLU A 615 -39.22 -12.64 23.91
C GLU A 615 -38.37 -11.38 23.65
N PRO A 616 -38.85 -10.18 24.06
CA PRO A 616 -38.06 -8.96 23.98
C PRO A 616 -36.84 -9.03 24.91
N PHE A 617 -35.72 -8.45 24.50
CA PHE A 617 -34.57 -8.31 25.39
C PHE A 617 -34.89 -7.36 26.54
N ARG A 618 -34.26 -7.60 27.70
CA ARG A 618 -34.42 -6.77 28.91
C ARG A 618 -33.91 -5.34 28.76
N VAL A 619 -33.04 -5.10 27.77
CA VAL A 619 -32.46 -3.80 27.48
C VAL A 619 -32.69 -3.47 26.02
N GLU A 620 -32.85 -2.18 25.73
CA GLU A 620 -32.86 -1.70 24.36
C GLU A 620 -31.45 -1.87 23.76
N ILE A 621 -31.41 -2.31 22.51
CA ILE A 621 -30.17 -2.66 21.83
C ILE A 621 -29.85 -1.55 20.85
N TYR A 622 -28.60 -1.14 20.84
CA TYR A 622 -28.13 -0.12 19.92
C TYR A 622 -28.02 -0.70 18.50
N THR A 623 -28.83 -0.18 17.59
CA THR A 623 -28.85 -0.58 16.17
C THR A 623 -28.62 0.62 15.26
N GLY A 624 -27.91 0.41 14.16
CA GLY A 624 -27.80 1.42 13.12
C GLY A 624 -27.08 0.92 11.89
N ILE A 625 -26.68 1.85 11.02
CA ILE A 625 -26.16 1.51 9.69
C ILE A 625 -24.74 2.02 9.56
N VAL A 626 -23.82 1.10 9.25
CA VAL A 626 -22.39 1.40 9.12
C VAL A 626 -21.87 0.81 7.81
N GLN A 627 -20.95 1.51 7.14
CA GLN A 627 -20.28 0.93 5.99
C GLN A 627 -19.17 -0.05 6.42
N TYR A 628 -19.30 -1.30 6.01
CA TYR A 628 -18.31 -2.36 6.21
C TYR A 628 -17.52 -2.66 4.95
N GLN A 629 -16.26 -3.04 5.15
CA GLN A 629 -15.28 -3.36 4.12
C GLN A 629 -14.83 -4.81 4.24
N ARG A 630 -14.89 -5.59 3.15
CA ARG A 630 -14.32 -6.95 3.10
C ARG A 630 -12.83 -6.88 2.80
N LEU A 631 -11.97 -7.57 3.55
CA LEU A 631 -10.52 -7.53 3.34
C LEU A 631 -10.04 -8.63 2.38
N LYS A 632 -8.92 -8.40 1.69
CA LYS A 632 -8.30 -9.37 0.76
C LYS A 632 -7.84 -10.68 1.40
N HIS A 633 -7.67 -10.71 2.72
CA HIS A 633 -7.12 -11.84 3.46
C HIS A 633 -8.18 -12.90 3.74
N MET A 634 -8.48 -13.71 2.72
CA MET A 634 -9.46 -14.78 2.79
C MET A 634 -8.88 -16.07 3.38
N VAL A 635 -9.72 -16.90 4.01
CA VAL A 635 -9.29 -18.14 4.69
C VAL A 635 -8.91 -19.24 3.72
N THR A 636 -9.60 -19.33 2.58
CA THR A 636 -9.26 -20.29 1.52
C THR A 636 -7.80 -20.15 1.07
N ASP A 637 -7.25 -18.94 1.19
CA ASP A 637 -5.86 -18.65 0.83
C ASP A 637 -4.84 -18.95 1.96
N LYS A 638 -5.27 -19.50 3.10
CA LYS A 638 -4.40 -19.71 4.27
C LYS A 638 -4.34 -21.14 4.80
N PHE A 639 -5.41 -21.92 4.70
CA PHE A 639 -5.39 -23.28 5.24
C PHE A 639 -4.34 -24.14 4.51
N GLN A 640 -3.60 -24.95 5.27
CA GLN A 640 -2.61 -25.88 4.76
C GLN A 640 -2.68 -27.19 5.53
N VAL A 641 -2.63 -28.31 4.81
CA VAL A 641 -2.60 -29.66 5.37
C VAL A 641 -1.58 -30.45 4.56
N SER A 642 -0.75 -31.22 5.25
CA SER A 642 0.24 -32.10 4.64
C SER A 642 0.36 -33.34 5.50
N GLU A 643 0.13 -34.51 4.89
CA GLU A 643 0.36 -35.82 5.51
C GLU A 643 1.70 -36.36 5.00
N ILE A 644 1.83 -36.51 3.68
CA ILE A 644 3.07 -36.83 2.98
C ILE A 644 3.29 -35.76 1.90
N GLY A 645 4.33 -34.94 2.08
CA GLY A 645 4.68 -33.86 1.17
C GLY A 645 5.91 -34.18 0.31
N PRO A 646 6.12 -33.43 -0.79
CA PRO A 646 7.37 -33.54 -1.55
C PRO A 646 8.55 -33.14 -0.65
N ARG A 647 9.66 -33.84 -0.82
CA ARG A 647 10.88 -33.67 -0.02
C ARG A 647 11.95 -32.95 -0.83
N ASN A 648 12.74 -32.13 -0.14
CA ASN A 648 13.90 -31.50 -0.75
C ASN A 648 14.91 -32.58 -1.13
N ILE A 649 15.50 -32.48 -2.32
CA ILE A 649 16.48 -33.44 -2.83
C ILE A 649 17.72 -33.47 -1.93
N MET A 650 18.16 -32.30 -1.44
CA MET A 650 19.39 -32.17 -0.65
C MET A 650 19.26 -32.64 0.79
N THR A 651 18.19 -32.25 1.48
CA THR A 651 18.01 -32.57 2.92
C THR A 651 17.05 -33.72 3.18
N ARG A 652 16.30 -34.18 2.17
CA ARG A 652 15.16 -35.11 2.29
C ARG A 652 14.08 -34.68 3.27
N GLN A 653 14.12 -33.45 3.77
CA GLN A 653 13.07 -32.87 4.61
C GLN A 653 11.90 -32.38 3.75
N PRO A 654 10.68 -32.29 4.30
CA PRO A 654 9.54 -31.72 3.60
C PRO A 654 9.83 -30.30 3.05
N ILE A 655 9.38 -30.03 1.82
CA ILE A 655 9.60 -28.73 1.16
C ILE A 655 8.74 -27.65 1.82
N LYS A 656 9.21 -26.39 1.81
CA LYS A 656 8.42 -25.23 2.20
C LYS A 656 7.47 -24.81 1.08
N GLY A 657 6.20 -24.63 1.41
CA GLY A 657 5.25 -23.91 0.56
C GLY A 657 3.89 -24.59 0.43
N ARG A 658 2.83 -23.83 0.67
CA ARG A 658 1.46 -24.33 0.60
C ARG A 658 1.05 -24.84 -0.79
N LYS A 659 1.41 -24.10 -1.84
CA LYS A 659 1.07 -24.46 -3.23
C LYS A 659 1.74 -25.77 -3.69
N THR A 660 2.89 -26.10 -3.11
CA THR A 660 3.64 -27.32 -3.39
C THR A 660 3.24 -28.46 -2.45
N GLY A 661 2.25 -28.30 -1.57
CA GLY A 661 1.89 -29.30 -0.57
C GLY A 661 2.94 -29.48 0.54
N GLY A 662 3.75 -28.45 0.75
CA GLY A 662 4.80 -28.43 1.77
C GLY A 662 4.26 -28.54 3.19
N ALA A 663 5.04 -29.14 4.09
CA ALA A 663 4.67 -29.34 5.48
C ALA A 663 4.89 -28.09 6.34
N ILE A 664 4.38 -28.15 7.57
CA ILE A 664 4.53 -27.08 8.57
C ILE A 664 5.94 -27.15 9.17
N ARG A 665 6.57 -25.99 9.36
CA ARG A 665 7.87 -25.90 10.01
C ARG A 665 7.70 -26.08 11.52
N PHE A 666 8.41 -27.05 12.08
CA PHE A 666 8.68 -27.15 13.51
C PHE A 666 10.01 -26.46 13.80
N GLY A 667 9.99 -25.36 14.55
CA GLY A 667 11.13 -24.49 14.79
C GLY A 667 11.81 -24.71 16.14
N GLU A 668 12.72 -23.81 16.48
CA GLU A 668 13.48 -23.86 17.73
C GLU A 668 12.59 -23.55 18.95
N MET A 669 11.67 -22.60 18.83
CA MET A 669 10.74 -22.26 19.92
C MET A 669 9.82 -23.44 20.26
N GLU A 670 9.32 -24.15 19.26
CA GLU A 670 8.47 -25.33 19.47
C GLU A 670 9.27 -26.51 20.05
N ARG A 671 10.54 -26.68 19.64
CA ARG A 671 11.46 -27.66 20.25
C ARG A 671 11.64 -27.37 21.74
N ASP A 672 11.94 -26.12 22.09
CA ASP A 672 12.21 -25.72 23.47
C ASP A 672 10.97 -25.88 24.35
N ALA A 673 9.77 -25.63 23.80
CA ALA A 673 8.51 -25.90 24.48
C ALA A 673 8.33 -27.40 24.80
N LEU A 674 8.58 -28.31 23.84
CA LEU A 674 8.46 -29.76 24.09
C LEU A 674 9.51 -30.29 25.07
N LEU A 675 10.72 -29.73 25.05
CA LEU A 675 11.77 -30.00 26.03
C LEU A 675 11.34 -29.52 27.43
N GLY A 676 10.74 -28.34 27.53
CA GLY A 676 10.19 -27.83 28.79
C GLY A 676 9.11 -28.73 29.40
N HIS A 677 8.31 -29.39 28.55
CA HIS A 677 7.34 -30.42 29.00
C HIS A 677 7.98 -31.78 29.33
N GLY A 678 9.28 -31.99 29.07
CA GLY A 678 9.93 -33.30 29.24
C GLY A 678 9.47 -34.37 28.22
N SER A 679 8.80 -33.97 27.15
CA SER A 679 8.14 -34.87 26.19
C SER A 679 9.10 -35.40 25.10
N ALA A 680 10.12 -36.16 25.53
CA ALA A 680 11.19 -36.64 24.66
C ALA A 680 10.69 -37.44 23.45
N PHE A 681 9.67 -38.29 23.63
CA PHE A 681 9.10 -39.09 22.53
C PHE A 681 8.41 -38.25 21.46
N LEU A 682 7.67 -37.20 21.85
CA LEU A 682 7.03 -36.29 20.89
C LEU A 682 8.09 -35.50 20.12
N LEU A 683 9.15 -35.06 20.79
CA LEU A 683 10.26 -34.37 20.14
C LEU A 683 10.98 -35.27 19.13
N HIS A 684 11.27 -36.52 19.51
CA HIS A 684 11.86 -37.52 18.61
C HIS A 684 10.94 -37.82 17.42
N ASP A 685 9.64 -37.93 17.65
CA ASP A 685 8.65 -38.11 16.57
C ASP A 685 8.67 -36.95 15.57
N ARG A 686 8.58 -35.70 16.07
CA ARG A 686 8.49 -34.51 15.22
C ARG A 686 9.79 -34.20 14.48
N LEU A 687 10.95 -34.32 15.13
CA LEU A 687 12.24 -33.96 14.54
C LEU A 687 12.84 -35.06 13.66
N GLN A 688 12.60 -36.34 13.98
CA GLN A 688 13.24 -37.46 13.30
C GLN A 688 12.24 -38.30 12.50
N LEU A 689 11.27 -38.94 13.17
CA LEU A 689 10.36 -39.91 12.52
C LEU A 689 9.51 -39.26 11.41
N SER A 690 8.90 -38.13 11.71
CA SER A 690 7.98 -37.40 10.82
C SER A 690 8.70 -36.48 9.81
N SER A 691 10.03 -36.38 9.85
CA SER A 691 10.83 -35.48 9.00
C SER A 691 11.73 -36.25 8.03
N ASP A 692 12.93 -36.62 8.49
CA ASP A 692 14.02 -37.11 7.64
C ASP A 692 14.70 -38.36 8.21
N LEU A 693 13.95 -39.22 8.90
CA LEU A 693 14.41 -40.55 9.34
C LEU A 693 15.11 -41.28 8.19
N HIS A 694 16.35 -41.68 8.43
CA HIS A 694 17.18 -42.37 7.45
C HIS A 694 18.00 -43.48 8.11
N SER A 695 17.95 -44.68 7.53
CA SER A 695 18.80 -45.80 7.92
C SER A 695 20.18 -45.68 7.28
N VAL A 696 21.23 -45.55 8.08
CA VAL A 696 22.63 -45.48 7.64
C VAL A 696 23.37 -46.75 8.07
N LYS A 697 24.24 -47.28 7.21
CA LYS A 697 25.19 -48.35 7.59
C LYS A 697 26.50 -47.71 8.06
N ILE A 698 26.96 -48.05 9.25
CA ILE A 698 28.20 -47.53 9.84
C ILE A 698 29.21 -48.69 9.93
N ASN A 699 30.46 -48.45 9.56
CA ASN A 699 31.54 -49.42 9.79
C ASN A 699 32.01 -49.35 11.26
N ILE A 700 31.92 -50.47 11.98
CA ILE A 700 32.24 -50.57 13.42
C ILE A 700 33.70 -50.22 13.70
N LYS A 701 34.63 -50.56 12.78
CA LYS A 701 36.07 -50.31 13.00
C LYS A 701 36.48 -48.86 12.78
N THR A 702 35.87 -48.18 11.82
CA THR A 702 36.26 -46.81 11.41
C THR A 702 35.29 -45.74 11.92
N GLY A 703 34.10 -46.12 12.39
CA GLY A 703 33.02 -45.22 12.83
C GLY A 703 32.52 -44.28 11.72
N SER A 704 32.89 -44.53 10.46
CA SER A 704 32.61 -43.67 9.32
C SER A 704 31.33 -44.10 8.59
N ILE A 705 30.53 -43.10 8.22
CA ILE A 705 29.31 -43.27 7.41
C ILE A 705 29.63 -43.38 5.91
N LEU A 706 30.73 -42.75 5.46
CA LEU A 706 31.03 -42.56 4.04
C LEU A 706 31.81 -43.72 3.40
N ASP A 707 32.34 -44.66 4.18
CA ASP A 707 33.20 -45.76 3.68
C ASP A 707 32.42 -46.93 3.06
N LEU A 708 31.17 -46.71 2.62
CA LEU A 708 30.33 -47.73 2.01
C LEU A 708 30.67 -47.89 0.52
N LYS A 709 31.63 -48.77 0.20
CA LYS A 709 31.78 -49.28 -1.16
C LYS A 709 30.60 -50.21 -1.48
N SER A 710 29.76 -49.85 -2.45
CA SER A 710 28.77 -50.78 -2.99
C SER A 710 29.49 -51.94 -3.68
N LYS A 711 29.60 -53.10 -3.01
CA LYS A 711 30.02 -54.33 -3.67
C LYS A 711 28.89 -54.84 -4.57
N ASN A 712 28.76 -54.26 -5.76
CA ASN A 712 28.09 -54.93 -6.88
C ASN A 712 29.16 -55.69 -7.68
N LYS A 713 29.73 -56.72 -7.05
CA LYS A 713 30.37 -57.84 -7.75
C LYS A 713 30.05 -59.10 -6.96
N ILE A 714 29.10 -59.87 -7.49
CA ILE A 714 28.97 -61.29 -7.17
C ILE A 714 30.23 -61.93 -7.74
N ASN A 715 31.23 -62.16 -6.90
CA ASN A 715 32.25 -63.15 -7.16
C ASN A 715 32.06 -64.24 -6.09
N SER A 716 31.64 -65.40 -6.55
CA SER A 716 31.72 -66.67 -5.83
C SER A 716 33.15 -66.92 -5.41
N ASN A 717 33.32 -67.34 -4.16
CA ASN A 717 34.57 -67.67 -3.48
C ASN A 717 35.36 -66.46 -3.00
N ASP A 718 34.96 -65.95 -1.84
CA ASP A 718 35.91 -65.56 -0.82
C ASP A 718 35.27 -65.55 0.57
N GLN A 719 36.10 -65.90 1.54
CA GLN A 719 35.82 -66.21 2.92
C GLN A 719 35.02 -65.11 3.65
N ILE A 720 34.19 -65.60 4.59
CA ILE A 720 33.42 -64.92 5.62
C ILE A 720 34.00 -63.54 6.00
N LEU A 721 33.45 -62.48 5.40
CA LEU A 721 33.56 -61.12 5.93
C LEU A 721 32.53 -61.00 7.05
N PHE A 722 33.00 -60.95 8.30
CA PHE A 722 32.21 -60.56 9.46
C PHE A 722 31.33 -59.33 9.13
N PRO A 723 30.12 -59.19 9.71
CA PRO A 723 29.26 -58.05 9.45
C PRO A 723 29.84 -56.82 10.17
N THR A 724 30.87 -56.21 9.59
CA THR A 724 31.51 -54.98 10.13
C THR A 724 30.60 -53.75 10.01
N HIS A 725 29.38 -53.93 9.52
CA HIS A 725 28.43 -52.85 9.26
C HIS A 725 27.16 -53.02 10.09
N LYS A 726 26.86 -52.01 10.91
CA LYS A 726 25.62 -51.95 11.69
C LYS A 726 24.70 -50.85 11.12
N THR A 727 23.40 -51.12 11.09
CA THR A 727 22.39 -50.13 10.67
C THR A 727 21.99 -49.28 11.86
N MET A 728 22.12 -47.95 11.73
CA MET A 728 21.68 -46.96 12.72
C MET A 728 20.66 -46.03 12.06
N PHE A 729 19.67 -45.59 12.84
CA PHE A 729 18.69 -44.59 12.41
C PHE A 729 19.18 -43.20 12.82
N LEU A 730 19.40 -42.35 11.82
CA LEU A 730 19.81 -40.95 12.01
C LEU A 730 18.95 -40.06 11.10
N PRO A 731 18.78 -38.77 11.43
CA PRO A 731 18.24 -37.81 10.49
C PRO A 731 19.14 -37.71 9.24
N TYR A 732 18.57 -37.70 8.05
CA TYR A 732 19.33 -37.63 6.79
C TYR A 732 20.23 -36.40 6.73
N VAL A 733 19.81 -35.28 7.32
CA VAL A 733 20.61 -34.06 7.35
C VAL A 733 21.96 -34.25 8.06
N THR A 734 22.07 -35.21 8.98
CA THR A 734 23.36 -35.54 9.64
C THR A 734 24.36 -36.11 8.63
N ARG A 735 23.92 -36.95 7.69
CA ARG A 735 24.76 -37.45 6.59
C ARG A 735 25.21 -36.31 5.69
N PHE A 736 24.31 -35.38 5.38
CA PHE A 736 24.65 -34.19 4.59
C PHE A 736 25.68 -33.30 5.30
N LEU A 737 25.52 -33.07 6.61
CA LEU A 737 26.50 -32.33 7.42
C LEU A 737 27.87 -33.02 7.41
N ILE A 738 27.90 -34.34 7.59
CA ILE A 738 29.15 -35.12 7.58
C ILE A 738 29.84 -35.05 6.21
N THR A 739 29.08 -35.05 5.11
CA THR A 739 29.66 -34.86 3.77
C THR A 739 30.26 -33.47 3.61
N GLU A 740 29.58 -32.41 4.03
CA GLU A 740 30.10 -31.03 3.95
C GLU A 740 31.35 -30.85 4.82
N LEU A 741 31.36 -31.42 6.03
CA LEU A 741 32.54 -31.44 6.90
C LEU A 741 33.71 -32.20 6.25
N SER A 742 33.43 -33.33 5.59
CA SER A 742 34.47 -34.09 4.90
C SER A 742 35.09 -33.33 3.72
N VAL A 743 34.31 -32.49 3.01
CA VAL A 743 34.81 -31.59 1.96
C VAL A 743 35.77 -30.55 2.54
N MET A 744 35.54 -30.12 3.79
CA MET A 744 36.45 -29.25 4.55
C MET A 744 37.62 -30.01 5.21
N ASN A 745 37.84 -31.29 4.88
CA ASN A 745 38.82 -32.18 5.52
C ASN A 745 38.59 -32.41 7.04
N ILE A 746 37.38 -32.18 7.53
CA ILE A 746 37.01 -32.48 8.92
C ILE A 746 36.42 -33.89 8.97
N LYS A 747 37.11 -34.80 9.67
CA LYS A 747 36.65 -36.19 9.85
C LYS A 747 35.75 -36.32 11.07
N SER A 748 34.47 -36.65 10.85
CA SER A 748 33.52 -37.00 11.91
C SER A 748 33.48 -38.52 12.14
N ILE A 749 33.59 -38.96 13.39
CA ILE A 749 33.57 -40.37 13.77
C ILE A 749 32.40 -40.59 14.74
N LEU A 750 31.55 -41.58 14.45
CA LEU A 750 30.46 -41.99 15.34
C LEU A 750 30.90 -43.24 16.11
N PHE A 751 30.97 -43.11 17.43
CA PHE A 751 31.23 -44.24 18.32
C PHE A 751 29.91 -44.78 18.85
N GLN A 752 29.76 -46.09 18.83
CA GLN A 752 28.71 -46.77 19.57
C GLN A 752 29.37 -47.40 20.79
N ASN A 753 29.03 -46.92 21.99
CA ASN A 753 29.40 -47.61 23.22
C ASN A 753 28.48 -48.82 23.38
N GLU A 754 29.07 -50.01 23.52
CA GLU A 754 28.36 -51.19 24.00
C GLU A 754 28.24 -51.05 25.52
N ASN A 755 27.12 -50.50 25.97
CA ASN A 755 26.64 -50.64 27.35
C ASN A 755 25.47 -51.62 27.37
#